data_AF-A0A7V4MYD6-F1
#
_entry.id   AF-A0A7V4MYD6-F1
#
_cell.length_a   1.000
_cell.length_b   1.000
_cell.length_c   1.000
_cell.angle_alpha   90.00
_cell.angle_beta   90.00
_cell.angle_gamma   90.00
#
_symmetry.space_group_name_H-M   'P 1'
#
loop_
_entity.id
_entity.type
_entity.pdbx_description
1 polymer ?
#
loop_
_entity_poly.entity_id
_entity_poly.type
_entity_poly.pdbx_seq_one_letter_code
_entity_poly.pdbx_strand_id
1 'polypeptide(L)'
;MRPLRLTMQAFGPYRGTETIDFRELGSNRLFLIHGETGAGKTTILDAMVFALYGDTSGGERQGVQMRCESADPSLATEVTLEFALGPKTFRVSRRPRQLLSSRAGAPPVSQPARATLWDNTGSPPGAEGRVIAGQIGEVNRKVQELLGFSSEQFRQVVVLPQGKFRDLLTAGSDKREEILKQLFRTEECAALESALAERAKGVQEERKALQMERRLLLNGVGAENEEELLTLVEAARSEASAARAAAQATEAGWKQAAEELSKAEQTNAAYQKVVAARAAVEQLQGERPHIELLESRVTLAHRAARVTPYKRAAEEVAQDLAEARRSLAAAQERLEKAAKDKQEADARLAREEQRSSLRDELRERVRSLLALQNKVREWEEAERERAAAEEGLARRVEELARAVAAREEATAALDEARSRASEVQTAVAKSASVARLLEEATQRATLCAKREDLLVALGGLREKRTQAETACLRAEADLERAAAEADRVEAAWRADRAAFLAQGLVPGKPCPVCGSTEHPAPAVVLGGMTDDAALDRARAALKSARATRDEARRSLTTAEGAVRECEAELKVLEAALPAHVTADLARQEAEEYRREKETLERLIQECPDPSGLVSLAEEGVKQAEARLAVVQAAERAAVAEMAARSEKVKTLAASLPAELREPGALERALTEAQSALEALEKELEEARTGAQAAADEWAAAREALAGAEEAVKAALARHERAAGALAEALSREGFADWN
;
A
#
# COMPACT_ATOMS: atom_id res chain seq x y z
N MET A 1 -17.01 -5.27 -44.37
CA MET A 1 -17.29 -6.44 -45.24
C MET A 1 -18.28 -6.02 -46.31
N ARG A 2 -18.11 -6.45 -47.57
CA ARG A 2 -19.05 -6.19 -48.67
C ARG A 2 -19.49 -7.51 -49.31
N PRO A 3 -20.80 -7.85 -49.38
CA PRO A 3 -21.25 -9.01 -50.13
C PRO A 3 -21.08 -8.77 -51.64
N LEU A 4 -20.65 -9.81 -52.36
CA LEU A 4 -20.45 -9.78 -53.81
C LEU A 4 -21.51 -10.61 -54.52
N ARG A 5 -21.73 -11.84 -54.05
CA ARG A 5 -22.73 -12.75 -54.63
C ARG A 5 -23.25 -13.70 -53.57
N LEU A 6 -24.56 -13.92 -53.52
CA LEU A 6 -25.21 -14.88 -52.64
C LEU A 6 -26.00 -15.87 -53.49
N THR A 7 -25.68 -17.16 -53.37
CA THR A 7 -26.43 -18.25 -53.98
C THR A 7 -27.11 -19.06 -52.88
N MET A 8 -28.42 -19.24 -52.99
CA MET A 8 -29.25 -19.99 -52.05
C MET A 8 -29.94 -21.12 -52.81
N GLN A 9 -29.81 -22.33 -52.30
CA GLN A 9 -30.43 -23.52 -52.88
C GLN A 9 -31.27 -24.23 -51.83
N ALA A 10 -32.54 -24.50 -52.15
CA ALA A 10 -33.48 -25.21 -51.28
C ALA A 10 -33.48 -24.66 -49.82
N PHE A 11 -33.49 -23.33 -49.67
CA PHE A 11 -33.28 -22.61 -48.41
C PHE A 11 -34.41 -21.60 -48.15
N GLY A 12 -35.12 -21.73 -47.03
CA GLY A 12 -36.30 -20.95 -46.66
C GLY A 12 -37.44 -21.11 -47.68
N PRO A 13 -38.02 -20.00 -48.21
CA PRO A 13 -39.05 -20.08 -49.25
C PRO A 13 -38.48 -20.33 -50.66
N TYR A 14 -37.15 -20.34 -50.84
CA TYR A 14 -36.51 -20.57 -52.13
C TYR A 14 -36.40 -22.07 -52.43
N ARG A 15 -37.30 -22.57 -53.28
CA ARG A 15 -37.40 -24.00 -53.65
C ARG A 15 -36.23 -24.48 -54.53
N GLY A 16 -35.82 -23.65 -55.49
CA GLY A 16 -34.75 -23.92 -56.45
C GLY A 16 -33.42 -23.33 -56.03
N THR A 17 -32.57 -23.06 -57.02
CA THR A 17 -31.32 -22.30 -56.85
C THR A 17 -31.55 -20.86 -57.27
N GLU A 18 -31.46 -19.93 -56.34
CA GLU A 18 -31.54 -18.49 -56.59
C GLU A 18 -30.18 -17.85 -56.35
N THR A 19 -29.76 -16.95 -57.24
CA THR A 19 -28.49 -16.22 -57.11
C THR A 19 -28.72 -14.72 -57.17
N ILE A 20 -28.24 -14.01 -56.16
CA ILE A 20 -28.26 -12.55 -56.06
C ILE A 20 -26.83 -12.05 -56.28
N ASP A 21 -26.61 -11.30 -57.36
CA ASP A 21 -25.32 -10.70 -57.68
C ASP A 21 -25.29 -9.23 -57.25
N PHE A 22 -24.69 -8.95 -56.08
CA PHE A 22 -24.60 -7.59 -55.55
C PHE A 22 -23.65 -6.69 -56.34
N ARG A 23 -22.88 -7.24 -57.30
CA ARG A 23 -21.98 -6.45 -58.16
C ARG A 23 -22.75 -5.67 -59.22
N GLU A 24 -23.96 -6.12 -59.58
CA GLU A 24 -24.86 -5.41 -60.49
C GLU A 24 -25.26 -4.03 -59.95
N LEU A 25 -25.22 -3.83 -58.63
CA LEU A 25 -25.49 -2.55 -57.97
C LEU A 25 -24.37 -1.51 -58.19
N GLY A 26 -23.24 -1.89 -58.77
CA GLY A 26 -22.13 -0.99 -59.12
C GLY A 26 -21.54 -0.24 -57.93
N SER A 27 -21.55 1.09 -58.00
CA SER A 27 -21.08 2.00 -56.94
C SER A 27 -22.14 2.37 -55.91
N ASN A 28 -23.41 1.98 -56.13
CA ASN A 28 -24.50 2.29 -55.21
C ASN A 28 -24.34 1.47 -53.92
N ARG A 29 -24.13 2.16 -52.79
CA ARG A 29 -23.90 1.53 -51.48
C ARG A 29 -25.19 1.30 -50.68
N LEU A 30 -26.31 1.89 -51.13
CA LEU A 30 -27.62 1.76 -50.51
C LEU A 30 -28.57 1.10 -51.52
N PHE A 31 -29.27 0.06 -51.08
CA PHE A 31 -30.26 -0.65 -51.88
C PHE A 31 -31.39 -1.14 -50.97
N LEU A 32 -32.57 -1.36 -51.57
CA LEU A 32 -33.76 -1.81 -50.87
C LEU A 32 -34.17 -3.20 -51.34
N ILE A 33 -34.32 -4.14 -50.41
CA ILE A 33 -34.96 -5.44 -50.66
C ILE A 33 -36.46 -5.28 -50.37
N HIS A 34 -37.28 -5.12 -51.42
CA HIS A 34 -38.74 -4.97 -51.30
C HIS A 34 -39.49 -6.24 -51.75
N GLY A 35 -40.72 -6.40 -51.28
CA GLY A 35 -41.59 -7.55 -51.59
C GLY A 35 -42.69 -7.73 -50.55
N GLU A 36 -43.64 -8.62 -50.78
CA GLU A 36 -44.74 -8.90 -49.84
C GLU A 36 -44.25 -9.56 -48.54
N THR A 37 -45.01 -9.44 -47.46
CA THR A 37 -44.72 -10.13 -46.20
C THR A 37 -44.72 -11.64 -46.43
N GLY A 38 -43.65 -12.33 -46.04
CA GLY A 38 -43.48 -13.76 -46.33
C GLY A 38 -42.71 -14.09 -47.61
N ALA A 39 -42.40 -13.11 -48.47
CA ALA A 39 -41.65 -13.33 -49.72
C ALA A 39 -40.15 -13.68 -49.56
N GLY A 40 -39.68 -13.98 -48.34
CA GLY A 40 -38.28 -14.40 -48.11
C GLY A 40 -37.25 -13.29 -47.90
N LYS A 41 -37.67 -12.03 -47.72
CA LYS A 41 -36.75 -10.89 -47.50
C LYS A 41 -35.77 -11.13 -46.35
N THR A 42 -36.27 -11.58 -45.20
CA THR A 42 -35.45 -11.92 -44.03
C THR A 42 -34.58 -13.15 -44.30
N THR A 43 -35.03 -14.08 -45.15
CA THR A 43 -34.27 -15.28 -45.51
C THR A 43 -32.99 -14.94 -46.27
N ILE A 44 -32.95 -13.85 -47.05
CA ILE A 44 -31.71 -13.39 -47.69
C ILE A 44 -30.66 -13.03 -46.62
N LEU A 45 -31.06 -12.35 -45.54
CA LEU A 45 -30.19 -12.02 -44.42
C LEU A 45 -29.80 -13.29 -43.63
N ASP A 46 -30.76 -14.19 -43.40
CA ASP A 46 -30.49 -15.49 -42.77
C ASP A 46 -29.48 -16.31 -43.57
N ALA A 47 -29.55 -16.29 -44.90
CA ALA A 47 -28.63 -17.00 -45.77
C ALA A 47 -27.21 -16.43 -45.68
N MET A 48 -27.06 -15.10 -45.60
CA MET A 48 -25.74 -14.48 -45.40
C MET A 48 -25.13 -14.87 -44.05
N VAL A 49 -25.90 -14.78 -42.96
CA VAL A 49 -25.43 -15.16 -41.62
C VAL A 49 -25.16 -16.67 -41.56
N PHE A 50 -25.98 -17.47 -42.23
CA PHE A 50 -25.81 -18.92 -42.31
C PHE A 50 -24.55 -19.29 -43.06
N ALA A 51 -24.29 -18.69 -44.22
CA ALA A 51 -23.07 -18.93 -44.97
C ALA A 51 -21.81 -18.59 -44.14
N LEU A 52 -21.83 -17.46 -43.42
CA LEU A 52 -20.68 -17.01 -42.62
C LEU A 52 -20.48 -17.85 -41.35
N TYR A 53 -21.52 -18.08 -40.56
CA TYR A 53 -21.41 -18.62 -39.19
C TYR A 53 -22.12 -19.95 -38.96
N GLY A 54 -22.93 -20.43 -39.91
CA GLY A 54 -23.76 -21.64 -39.77
C GLY A 54 -25.08 -21.43 -39.04
N ASP A 55 -25.49 -20.17 -38.92
CA ASP A 55 -26.44 -19.66 -37.94
C ASP A 55 -27.43 -18.68 -38.62
N THR A 56 -28.62 -18.41 -38.07
CA THR A 56 -29.60 -17.50 -38.73
C THR A 56 -29.58 -16.08 -38.17
N SER A 57 -30.06 -15.10 -38.94
CA SER A 57 -30.00 -13.68 -38.56
C SER A 57 -30.86 -13.34 -37.34
N GLY A 58 -31.94 -14.08 -37.10
CA GLY A 58 -32.76 -13.96 -35.88
C GLY A 58 -32.22 -14.76 -34.68
N GLY A 59 -31.39 -15.78 -34.89
CA GLY A 59 -30.88 -16.67 -33.84
C GLY A 59 -31.89 -17.67 -33.26
N GLU A 60 -33.15 -17.61 -33.68
CA GLU A 60 -34.23 -18.50 -33.20
C GLU A 60 -34.33 -19.79 -34.01
N ARG A 61 -33.83 -19.79 -35.25
CA ARG A 61 -33.88 -20.95 -36.16
C ARG A 61 -32.49 -21.51 -36.39
N GLN A 62 -32.36 -22.83 -36.40
CA GLN A 62 -31.12 -23.52 -36.75
C GLN A 62 -31.05 -23.77 -38.26
N GLY A 63 -29.85 -23.82 -38.84
CA GLY A 63 -29.67 -24.04 -40.28
C GLY A 63 -30.36 -25.29 -40.85
N VAL A 64 -30.59 -26.32 -40.03
CA VAL A 64 -31.35 -27.53 -40.40
C VAL A 64 -32.83 -27.22 -40.68
N GLN A 65 -33.41 -26.30 -39.91
CA GLN A 65 -34.82 -25.87 -40.02
C GLN A 65 -35.06 -24.95 -41.22
N MET A 66 -33.98 -24.53 -41.91
CA MET A 66 -34.06 -23.64 -43.05
C MET A 66 -34.17 -24.40 -44.38
N ARG A 67 -34.25 -25.74 -44.40
CA ARG A 67 -34.52 -26.47 -45.65
C ARG A 67 -35.95 -26.19 -46.14
N CYS A 68 -36.08 -25.86 -47.42
CA CYS A 68 -37.41 -25.69 -48.04
C CYS A 68 -38.12 -27.05 -48.17
N GLU A 69 -39.28 -27.21 -47.53
CA GLU A 69 -40.03 -28.48 -47.54
C GLU A 69 -40.56 -28.86 -48.93
N SER A 70 -40.81 -27.86 -49.79
CA SER A 70 -41.28 -28.08 -51.16
C SER A 70 -40.16 -28.34 -52.17
N ALA A 71 -38.89 -28.29 -51.76
CA ALA A 71 -37.75 -28.57 -52.63
C ALA A 71 -37.71 -30.04 -53.04
N ASP A 72 -37.10 -30.33 -54.19
CA ASP A 72 -36.91 -31.71 -54.64
C ASP A 72 -36.14 -32.51 -53.57
N PRO A 73 -36.62 -33.72 -53.18
CA PRO A 73 -35.96 -34.55 -52.16
C PRO A 73 -34.50 -34.90 -52.46
N SER A 74 -34.07 -34.83 -53.73
CA SER A 74 -32.69 -35.04 -54.17
C SER A 74 -31.83 -33.78 -54.19
N LEU A 75 -32.44 -32.59 -54.14
CA LEU A 75 -31.73 -31.31 -54.17
C LEU A 75 -31.17 -30.96 -52.80
N ALA A 76 -29.85 -30.77 -52.71
CA ALA A 76 -29.20 -30.38 -51.48
C ALA A 76 -29.51 -28.92 -51.11
N THR A 77 -29.79 -28.68 -49.83
CA THR A 77 -29.79 -27.34 -49.25
C THR A 77 -28.36 -26.87 -49.12
N GLU A 78 -28.03 -25.78 -49.80
CA GLU A 78 -26.70 -25.18 -49.83
C GLU A 78 -26.80 -23.66 -49.94
N VAL A 79 -25.93 -22.97 -49.21
CA VAL A 79 -25.81 -21.52 -49.33
C VAL A 79 -24.34 -21.18 -49.55
N THR A 80 -24.08 -20.42 -50.62
CA THR A 80 -22.75 -19.91 -50.95
C THR A 80 -22.75 -18.39 -50.93
N LEU A 81 -21.81 -17.80 -50.22
CA LEU A 81 -21.60 -16.35 -50.16
C LEU A 81 -20.18 -16.00 -50.60
N GLU A 82 -20.07 -15.15 -51.61
CA GLU A 82 -18.84 -14.45 -51.99
C GLU A 82 -18.86 -13.05 -51.36
N PHE A 83 -17.77 -12.64 -50.71
CA PHE A 83 -17.66 -11.33 -50.06
C PHE A 83 -16.23 -10.76 -50.13
N ALA A 84 -16.11 -9.44 -49.95
CA ALA A 84 -14.84 -8.72 -49.94
C ALA A 84 -14.53 -8.11 -48.57
N LEU A 85 -13.24 -8.13 -48.20
CA LEU A 85 -12.64 -7.44 -47.06
C LEU A 85 -11.47 -6.58 -47.56
N GLY A 86 -11.73 -5.29 -47.78
CA GLY A 86 -10.78 -4.40 -48.44
C GLY A 86 -10.46 -4.93 -49.85
N PRO A 87 -9.18 -5.18 -50.20
CA PRO A 87 -8.79 -5.70 -51.51
C PRO A 87 -8.93 -7.23 -51.64
N LYS A 88 -9.22 -7.96 -50.55
CA LYS A 88 -9.29 -9.43 -50.53
C LYS A 88 -10.71 -9.93 -50.79
N THR A 89 -10.83 -11.05 -51.50
CA THR A 89 -12.13 -11.70 -51.80
C THR A 89 -12.16 -13.13 -51.27
N PHE A 90 -13.28 -13.49 -50.67
CA PHE A 90 -13.50 -14.79 -50.04
C PHE A 90 -14.81 -15.40 -50.51
N ARG A 91 -14.86 -16.73 -50.54
CA ARG A 91 -16.08 -17.50 -50.81
C ARG A 91 -16.29 -18.49 -49.68
N VAL A 92 -17.49 -18.56 -49.13
CA VAL A 92 -17.87 -19.57 -48.14
C VAL A 92 -19.09 -20.32 -48.64
N SER A 93 -19.05 -21.64 -48.59
CA SER A 93 -20.21 -22.50 -48.87
C SER A 93 -20.54 -23.34 -47.64
N ARG A 94 -21.84 -23.45 -47.33
CA ARG A 94 -22.34 -24.28 -46.24
C ARG A 94 -23.53 -25.11 -46.64
N ARG A 95 -23.53 -26.34 -46.13
CA ARG A 95 -24.63 -27.29 -46.19
C ARG A 95 -25.01 -27.67 -44.76
N PRO A 96 -26.27 -27.50 -44.33
CA PRO A 96 -26.72 -27.98 -43.04
C PRO A 96 -26.77 -29.52 -43.05
N ARG A 97 -26.88 -30.12 -41.87
CA ARG A 97 -27.27 -31.52 -41.76
C ARG A 97 -28.66 -31.66 -42.38
N GLN A 98 -28.82 -32.59 -43.29
CA GLN A 98 -30.03 -32.69 -44.10
C GLN A 98 -30.31 -34.13 -44.52
N LEU A 99 -31.59 -34.43 -44.73
CA LEU A 99 -32.08 -35.70 -45.25
C LEU A 99 -32.31 -35.55 -46.75
N LEU A 100 -31.62 -36.35 -47.57
CA LEU A 100 -31.74 -36.33 -49.03
C LEU A 100 -32.04 -37.72 -49.57
N SER A 101 -32.93 -37.80 -50.54
CA SER A 101 -33.24 -39.03 -51.27
C SER A 101 -32.48 -39.04 -52.59
N SER A 102 -31.81 -40.13 -52.94
CA SER A 102 -31.04 -40.23 -54.19
C SER A 102 -31.90 -40.08 -55.46
N ARG A 103 -33.21 -40.33 -55.35
CA ARG A 103 -34.26 -40.13 -56.36
C ARG A 103 -35.62 -40.02 -55.68
N ALA A 104 -36.62 -39.44 -56.35
CA ALA A 104 -37.99 -39.36 -55.84
C ALA A 104 -38.52 -40.75 -55.42
N GLY A 105 -38.94 -40.90 -54.17
CA GLY A 105 -39.43 -42.17 -53.58
C GLY A 105 -38.37 -43.06 -52.90
N ALA A 106 -37.07 -42.73 -52.96
CA ALA A 106 -36.04 -43.45 -52.21
C ALA A 106 -36.02 -43.02 -50.72
N PRO A 107 -35.67 -43.93 -49.77
CA PRO A 107 -35.58 -43.58 -48.37
C PRO A 107 -34.52 -42.48 -48.15
N PRO A 108 -34.82 -41.46 -47.33
CA PRO A 108 -33.90 -40.35 -47.13
C PRO A 108 -32.66 -40.79 -46.36
N VAL A 109 -31.49 -40.34 -46.81
CA VAL A 109 -30.20 -40.57 -46.15
C VAL A 109 -29.73 -39.27 -45.49
N SER A 110 -29.30 -39.36 -44.23
CA SER A 110 -28.75 -38.23 -43.48
C SER A 110 -27.36 -37.89 -44.00
N GLN A 111 -27.22 -36.72 -44.63
CA GLN A 111 -25.93 -36.13 -44.95
C GLN A 111 -25.46 -35.23 -43.80
N PRO A 112 -24.19 -35.34 -43.38
CA PRO A 112 -23.64 -34.47 -42.35
C PRO A 112 -23.53 -33.03 -42.87
N ALA A 113 -23.54 -32.08 -41.94
CA ALA A 113 -23.26 -30.69 -42.29
C ALA A 113 -21.84 -30.56 -42.88
N ARG A 114 -21.64 -29.63 -43.80
CA ARG A 114 -20.34 -29.30 -44.38
C ARG A 114 -20.18 -27.80 -44.51
N ALA A 115 -18.96 -27.32 -44.37
CA ALA A 115 -18.60 -25.93 -44.63
C ALA A 115 -17.20 -25.89 -45.21
N THR A 116 -17.00 -25.03 -46.21
CA THR A 116 -15.70 -24.80 -46.81
C THR A 116 -15.53 -23.31 -47.08
N LEU A 117 -14.34 -22.80 -46.80
CA LEU A 117 -13.95 -21.40 -47.01
C LEU A 117 -12.77 -21.34 -47.97
N TRP A 118 -12.89 -20.47 -48.96
CA TRP A 118 -11.86 -20.23 -49.98
C TRP A 118 -11.41 -18.76 -49.95
N ASP A 119 -10.11 -18.57 -50.20
CA ASP A 119 -9.53 -17.29 -50.58
C ASP A 119 -9.50 -17.19 -52.11
N ASN A 120 -10.27 -16.24 -52.64
CA ASN A 120 -10.42 -15.99 -54.07
C ASN A 120 -9.60 -14.75 -54.51
N THR A 121 -8.74 -14.21 -53.65
CA THR A 121 -7.97 -13.00 -53.94
C THR A 121 -7.08 -13.21 -55.16
N GLY A 122 -7.23 -12.37 -56.18
CA GLY A 122 -6.46 -12.46 -57.44
C GLY A 122 -6.87 -13.61 -58.37
N SER A 123 -7.92 -14.38 -58.05
CA SER A 123 -8.43 -15.43 -58.93
C SER A 123 -9.34 -14.86 -60.03
N PRO A 124 -9.31 -15.40 -61.27
CA PRO A 124 -10.22 -14.96 -62.33
C PRO A 124 -11.70 -15.24 -61.97
N PRO A 125 -12.65 -14.45 -62.48
CA PRO A 125 -14.08 -14.64 -62.20
C PRO A 125 -14.54 -16.06 -62.53
N GLY A 126 -15.01 -16.80 -61.51
CA GLY A 126 -15.50 -18.18 -61.66
C GLY A 126 -14.51 -19.29 -61.27
N ALA A 127 -13.26 -18.97 -60.92
CA ALA A 127 -12.33 -19.95 -60.35
C ALA A 127 -12.71 -20.31 -58.89
N GLU A 128 -12.40 -21.54 -58.47
CA GLU A 128 -12.78 -22.03 -57.14
C GLU A 128 -12.00 -21.38 -55.97
N GLY A 129 -10.87 -20.73 -56.25
CA GLY A 129 -9.97 -20.15 -55.25
C GLY A 129 -9.24 -21.19 -54.40
N ARG A 130 -8.40 -20.74 -53.47
CA ARG A 130 -7.62 -21.61 -52.57
C ARG A 130 -8.43 -21.94 -51.33
N VAL A 131 -8.65 -23.22 -51.03
CA VAL A 131 -9.27 -23.63 -49.75
C VAL A 131 -8.38 -23.20 -48.58
N ILE A 132 -8.96 -22.45 -47.65
CA ILE A 132 -8.29 -21.97 -46.42
C ILE A 132 -8.87 -22.58 -45.14
N ALA A 133 -10.06 -23.19 -45.20
CA ALA A 133 -10.61 -24.04 -44.14
C ALA A 133 -11.65 -25.00 -44.72
N GLY A 134 -11.66 -26.26 -44.26
CA GLY A 134 -12.55 -27.32 -44.78
C GLY A 134 -13.37 -28.05 -43.73
N GLN A 135 -13.10 -27.81 -42.44
CA GLN A 135 -13.91 -28.32 -41.33
C GLN A 135 -14.78 -27.20 -40.74
N ILE A 136 -16.00 -27.51 -40.32
CA ILE A 136 -16.97 -26.50 -39.82
C ILE A 136 -16.38 -25.65 -38.69
N GLY A 137 -15.72 -26.26 -37.70
CA GLY A 137 -15.10 -25.53 -36.59
C GLY A 137 -13.97 -24.60 -37.05
N GLU A 138 -13.15 -25.06 -37.99
CA GLU A 138 -12.07 -24.27 -38.57
C GLU A 138 -12.61 -23.11 -39.42
N VAL A 139 -13.66 -23.36 -40.22
CA VAL A 139 -14.34 -22.33 -41.01
C VAL A 139 -14.95 -21.26 -40.09
N ASN A 140 -15.63 -21.65 -39.00
CA ASN A 140 -16.16 -20.70 -38.01
C ASN A 140 -15.05 -19.83 -37.41
N ARG A 141 -13.97 -20.45 -36.95
CA ARG A 141 -12.83 -19.74 -36.37
C ARG A 141 -12.20 -18.78 -37.39
N LYS A 142 -11.96 -19.22 -38.62
CA LYS A 142 -11.38 -18.38 -39.68
C LYS A 142 -12.29 -17.25 -40.11
N VAL A 143 -13.60 -17.46 -40.19
CA VAL A 143 -14.55 -16.37 -40.45
C VAL A 143 -14.54 -15.35 -39.31
N GLN A 144 -14.50 -15.79 -38.05
CA GLN A 144 -14.41 -14.89 -36.90
C GLN A 144 -13.09 -14.11 -36.88
N GLU A 145 -11.94 -14.75 -37.16
CA GLU A 145 -10.64 -14.07 -37.28
C GLU A 145 -10.62 -13.05 -38.43
N LEU A 146 -11.24 -13.37 -39.58
CA LEU A 146 -11.28 -12.48 -40.75
C LEU A 146 -12.22 -11.29 -40.55
N LEU A 147 -13.38 -11.50 -39.93
CA LEU A 147 -14.39 -10.46 -39.74
C LEU A 147 -14.22 -9.68 -38.44
N GLY A 148 -13.53 -10.24 -37.44
CA GLY A 148 -13.37 -9.66 -36.11
C GLY A 148 -14.62 -9.74 -35.22
N PHE A 149 -15.64 -10.51 -35.64
CA PHE A 149 -16.93 -10.61 -34.92
C PHE A 149 -17.35 -12.07 -34.77
N SER A 150 -17.85 -12.41 -33.58
CA SER A 150 -18.66 -13.62 -33.38
C SER A 150 -20.01 -13.50 -34.10
N SER A 151 -20.75 -14.62 -34.23
CA SER A 151 -22.05 -14.59 -34.91
C SER A 151 -23.06 -13.66 -34.23
N GLU A 152 -23.06 -13.62 -32.89
CA GLU A 152 -23.95 -12.77 -32.11
C GLU A 152 -23.62 -11.29 -32.33
N GLN A 153 -22.34 -10.92 -32.26
CA GLN A 153 -21.89 -9.55 -32.49
C GLN A 153 -22.13 -9.09 -33.92
N PHE A 154 -21.93 -9.97 -34.90
CA PHE A 154 -22.22 -9.67 -36.31
C PHE A 154 -23.71 -9.31 -36.52
N ARG A 155 -24.63 -9.93 -35.77
CA ARG A 155 -26.07 -9.62 -35.77
C ARG A 155 -26.44 -8.39 -34.93
N GLN A 156 -25.52 -7.88 -34.11
CA GLN A 156 -25.74 -6.66 -33.33
C GLN A 156 -25.17 -5.43 -34.03
N VAL A 157 -24.16 -5.60 -34.90
CA VAL A 157 -23.40 -4.51 -35.50
C VAL A 157 -23.57 -4.41 -37.02
N VAL A 158 -23.65 -5.54 -37.74
CA VAL A 158 -23.61 -5.56 -39.22
C VAL A 158 -24.96 -5.87 -39.84
N VAL A 159 -25.66 -6.89 -39.33
CA VAL A 159 -27.03 -7.23 -39.76
C VAL A 159 -27.96 -6.94 -38.61
N LEU A 160 -28.81 -5.91 -38.71
CA LEU A 160 -29.75 -5.54 -37.66
C LEU A 160 -31.13 -6.16 -37.92
N PRO A 161 -31.45 -7.35 -37.36
CA PRO A 161 -32.77 -7.92 -37.50
C PRO A 161 -33.81 -7.05 -36.76
N GLN A 162 -35.03 -7.05 -37.29
CA GLN A 162 -36.13 -6.24 -36.79
C GLN A 162 -36.36 -6.49 -35.29
N GLY A 163 -36.33 -5.43 -34.47
CA GLY A 163 -36.56 -5.49 -33.02
C GLY A 163 -35.32 -5.65 -32.14
N LYS A 164 -34.18 -6.15 -32.66
CA LYS A 164 -32.98 -6.45 -31.83
C LYS A 164 -31.99 -5.31 -31.67
N PHE A 165 -32.15 -4.20 -32.40
CA PHE A 165 -31.33 -3.00 -32.17
C PHE A 165 -31.56 -2.39 -30.77
N ARG A 166 -32.77 -2.58 -30.22
CA ARG A 166 -33.10 -2.15 -28.85
C ARG A 166 -32.20 -2.84 -27.83
N ASP A 167 -31.87 -4.11 -28.03
CA ASP A 167 -31.08 -4.90 -27.08
C ASP A 167 -29.65 -4.36 -26.91
N LEU A 168 -29.06 -3.80 -27.97
CA LEU A 168 -27.76 -3.11 -27.88
C LEU A 168 -27.84 -1.81 -27.07
N LEU A 169 -28.94 -1.04 -27.24
CA LEU A 169 -29.18 0.21 -26.52
C LEU A 169 -29.59 -0.02 -25.05
N THR A 170 -30.23 -1.15 -24.75
CA THR A 170 -30.69 -1.51 -23.41
C THR A 170 -29.77 -2.49 -22.67
N ALA A 171 -28.70 -2.99 -23.32
CA ALA A 171 -27.70 -3.80 -22.65
C ALA A 171 -27.08 -3.03 -21.47
N GLY A 172 -26.96 -3.69 -20.32
CA GLY A 172 -26.27 -3.16 -19.15
C GLY A 172 -24.83 -2.78 -19.44
N SER A 173 -24.24 -1.93 -18.59
CA SER A 173 -22.88 -1.37 -18.73
C SER A 173 -21.86 -2.42 -19.15
N ASP A 174 -21.86 -3.58 -18.50
CA ASP A 174 -20.81 -4.58 -18.61
C ASP A 174 -20.85 -5.29 -19.97
N LYS A 175 -22.04 -5.64 -20.46
CA LYS A 175 -22.22 -6.25 -21.80
C LYS A 175 -21.88 -5.26 -22.92
N ARG A 176 -22.18 -3.98 -22.71
CA ARG A 176 -21.84 -2.93 -23.66
C ARG A 176 -20.33 -2.71 -23.69
N GLU A 177 -19.69 -2.69 -22.53
CA GLU A 177 -18.25 -2.58 -22.39
C GLU A 177 -17.52 -3.74 -23.09
N GLU A 178 -17.99 -4.97 -22.94
CA GLU A 178 -17.41 -6.15 -23.60
C GLU A 178 -17.48 -6.05 -25.14
N ILE A 179 -18.63 -5.63 -25.69
CA ILE A 179 -18.79 -5.40 -27.14
C ILE A 179 -17.85 -4.29 -27.63
N LEU A 180 -17.73 -3.19 -26.89
CA LEU A 180 -16.88 -2.06 -27.26
C LEU A 180 -15.39 -2.38 -27.11
N LYS A 181 -15.00 -3.14 -26.09
CA LYS A 181 -13.62 -3.62 -25.87
C LYS A 181 -13.10 -4.40 -27.07
N GLN A 182 -13.91 -5.27 -27.65
CA GLN A 182 -13.54 -6.02 -28.85
C GLN A 182 -13.59 -5.15 -30.11
N LEU A 183 -14.62 -4.29 -30.25
CA LEU A 183 -14.77 -3.39 -31.40
C LEU A 183 -13.57 -2.43 -31.54
N PHE A 184 -13.08 -1.90 -30.42
CA PHE A 184 -11.94 -0.99 -30.36
C PHE A 184 -10.60 -1.69 -30.07
N ARG A 185 -10.62 -3.03 -29.90
CA ARG A 185 -9.43 -3.87 -29.63
C ARG A 185 -8.64 -3.44 -28.39
N THR A 186 -9.32 -3.08 -27.31
CA THR A 186 -8.70 -2.66 -26.04
C THR A 186 -8.44 -3.82 -25.07
N GLU A 187 -8.53 -5.06 -25.55
CA GLU A 187 -8.26 -6.29 -24.78
C GLU A 187 -6.83 -6.31 -24.20
N GLU A 188 -5.87 -5.74 -24.92
CA GLU A 188 -4.46 -5.63 -24.49
C GLU A 188 -4.31 -4.76 -23.23
N CYS A 189 -5.13 -3.71 -23.08
CA CYS A 189 -5.11 -2.85 -21.89
C CYS A 189 -5.62 -3.60 -20.65
N ALA A 190 -6.69 -4.39 -20.80
CA ALA A 190 -7.23 -5.20 -19.71
C ALA A 190 -6.26 -6.29 -19.26
N ALA A 191 -5.52 -6.89 -20.20
CA ALA A 191 -4.49 -7.88 -19.88
C ALA A 191 -3.32 -7.26 -19.07
N LEU A 192 -2.91 -6.03 -19.41
CA LEU A 192 -1.88 -5.30 -18.67
C LEU A 192 -2.35 -4.95 -17.24
N GLU A 193 -3.59 -4.47 -17.10
CA GLU A 193 -4.19 -4.15 -15.80
C GLU A 193 -4.22 -5.37 -14.88
N SER A 194 -4.68 -6.52 -15.40
CA SER A 194 -4.71 -7.77 -14.65
C SER A 194 -3.31 -8.25 -14.23
N ALA A 195 -2.30 -8.09 -15.10
CA ALA A 195 -0.92 -8.47 -14.78
C ALA A 195 -0.31 -7.57 -13.69
N LEU A 196 -0.62 -6.27 -13.70
CA LEU A 196 -0.18 -5.34 -12.66
C LEU A 196 -0.88 -5.60 -11.32
N ALA A 197 -2.19 -5.88 -11.35
CA ALA A 197 -2.96 -6.24 -10.17
C ALA A 197 -2.38 -7.47 -9.46
N GLU A 198 -2.02 -8.52 -10.21
CA GLU A 198 -1.45 -9.72 -9.59
C GLU A 198 -0.03 -9.51 -9.04
N ARG A 199 0.79 -8.69 -9.70
CA ARG A 199 2.11 -8.32 -9.14
C ARG A 199 1.95 -7.53 -7.84
N ALA A 200 1.00 -6.60 -7.79
CA ALA A 200 0.72 -5.82 -6.58
C ALA A 200 0.24 -6.72 -5.42
N LYS A 201 -0.63 -7.69 -5.73
CA LYS A 201 -1.11 -8.67 -4.75
C LYS A 201 0.02 -9.53 -4.20
N GLY A 202 0.91 -10.05 -5.06
CA GLY A 202 2.07 -10.83 -4.64
C GLY A 202 2.99 -10.06 -3.67
N VAL A 203 3.29 -8.80 -3.97
CA VAL A 203 4.11 -7.94 -3.08
C VAL A 203 3.41 -7.67 -1.74
N GLN A 204 2.08 -7.50 -1.74
CA GLN A 204 1.32 -7.34 -0.50
C GLN A 204 1.33 -8.59 0.38
N GLU A 205 1.21 -9.78 -0.22
CA GLU A 205 1.27 -11.05 0.49
C GLU A 205 2.67 -11.29 1.10
N GLU A 206 3.72 -11.01 0.34
CA GLU A 206 5.11 -11.13 0.81
C GLU A 206 5.42 -10.17 1.97
N ARG A 207 4.95 -8.92 1.89
CA ARG A 207 5.05 -7.96 3.00
C ARG A 207 4.32 -8.46 4.25
N LYS A 208 3.12 -9.01 4.12
CA LYS A 208 2.36 -9.55 5.26
C LYS A 208 3.08 -10.73 5.90
N ALA A 209 3.66 -11.62 5.10
CA ALA A 209 4.45 -12.75 5.58
C ALA A 209 5.66 -12.28 6.39
N LEU A 210 6.46 -11.35 5.85
CA LEU A 210 7.63 -10.79 6.54
C LEU A 210 7.26 -10.03 7.82
N GLN A 211 6.14 -9.30 7.83
CA GLN A 211 5.65 -8.63 9.03
C GLN A 211 5.23 -9.64 10.11
N MET A 212 4.59 -10.74 9.72
CA MET A 212 4.20 -11.79 10.65
C MET A 212 5.41 -12.54 11.20
N GLU A 213 6.40 -12.85 10.35
CA GLU A 213 7.66 -13.45 10.75
C GLU A 213 8.43 -12.56 11.73
N ARG A 214 8.56 -11.26 11.42
CA ARG A 214 9.19 -10.28 12.33
C ARG A 214 8.50 -10.26 13.69
N ARG A 215 7.16 -10.26 13.71
CA ARG A 215 6.38 -10.26 14.96
C ARG A 215 6.57 -11.56 15.75
N LEU A 216 6.64 -12.69 15.05
CA LEU A 216 6.82 -14.00 15.68
C LEU A 216 8.21 -14.13 16.32
N LEU A 217 9.24 -13.63 15.63
CA LEU A 217 10.62 -13.57 16.16
C LEU A 217 10.73 -12.65 17.38
N LEU A 218 10.13 -11.45 17.33
CA LEU A 218 10.11 -10.50 18.44
C LEU A 218 9.35 -11.05 19.66
N ASN A 219 8.15 -11.60 19.44
CA ASN A 219 7.37 -12.22 20.51
C ASN A 219 8.07 -13.44 21.13
N GLY A 220 8.81 -14.21 20.32
CA GLY A 220 9.56 -15.39 20.80
C GLY A 220 10.63 -15.08 21.85
N VAL A 221 11.07 -13.82 21.91
CA VAL A 221 12.04 -13.31 22.90
C VAL A 221 11.41 -12.30 23.86
N GLY A 222 10.08 -12.15 23.84
CA GLY A 222 9.34 -11.25 24.73
C GLY A 222 9.50 -9.76 24.43
N ALA A 223 9.92 -9.39 23.21
CA ALA A 223 10.01 -8.00 22.76
C ALA A 223 8.82 -7.64 21.88
N GLU A 224 8.24 -6.45 22.05
CA GLU A 224 7.18 -5.94 21.17
C GLU A 224 7.76 -5.19 19.94
N ASN A 225 8.97 -4.66 20.07
CA ASN A 225 9.67 -3.93 19.02
C ASN A 225 11.20 -4.10 19.08
N GLU A 226 11.90 -3.55 18.10
CA GLU A 226 13.35 -3.71 17.95
C GLU A 226 14.15 -2.96 19.04
N GLU A 227 13.64 -1.84 19.55
CA GLU A 227 14.28 -1.09 20.65
C GLU A 227 14.20 -1.87 21.97
N GLU A 228 13.05 -2.51 22.23
CA GLU A 228 12.85 -3.39 23.38
C GLU A 228 13.71 -4.66 23.29
N LEU A 229 13.89 -5.22 22.09
CA LEU A 229 14.83 -6.32 21.87
C LEU A 229 16.27 -5.91 22.23
N LEU A 230 16.71 -4.72 21.82
CA LEU A 230 18.06 -4.23 22.11
C LEU A 230 18.27 -4.03 23.61
N THR A 231 17.29 -3.49 24.33
CA THR A 231 17.36 -3.33 25.79
C THR A 231 17.38 -4.68 26.52
N LEU A 232 16.59 -5.67 26.08
CA LEU A 232 16.64 -7.04 26.61
C LEU A 232 18.01 -7.70 26.39
N VAL A 233 18.62 -7.50 25.22
CA VAL A 233 19.96 -8.02 24.93
C VAL A 233 21.03 -7.38 25.82
N GLU A 234 20.94 -6.07 26.07
CA GLU A 234 21.87 -5.37 26.97
C GLU A 234 21.71 -5.81 28.43
N ALA A 235 20.47 -5.95 28.91
CA ALA A 235 20.17 -6.47 30.24
C ALA A 235 20.72 -7.91 30.43
N ALA A 236 20.46 -8.80 29.48
CA ALA A 236 20.95 -10.18 29.51
C ALA A 236 22.49 -10.26 29.48
N ARG A 237 23.15 -9.37 28.73
CA ARG A 237 24.62 -9.27 28.74
C ARG A 237 25.18 -8.82 30.08
N SER A 238 24.53 -7.83 30.70
CA SER A 238 24.90 -7.34 32.04
C SER A 238 24.75 -8.45 33.09
N GLU A 239 23.61 -9.13 33.09
CA GLU A 239 23.32 -10.24 34.02
C GLU A 239 24.28 -11.42 33.83
N ALA A 240 24.56 -11.81 32.58
CA ALA A 240 25.56 -12.83 32.29
C ALA A 240 26.98 -12.45 32.75
N SER A 241 27.34 -11.16 32.63
CA SER A 241 28.63 -10.66 33.13
C SER A 241 28.70 -10.71 34.67
N ALA A 242 27.64 -10.29 35.36
CA ALA A 242 27.55 -10.33 36.81
C ALA A 242 27.57 -11.78 37.35
N ALA A 243 26.81 -12.69 36.73
CA ALA A 243 26.79 -14.10 37.08
C ALA A 243 28.16 -14.76 36.89
N ARG A 244 28.89 -14.40 35.82
CA ARG A 244 30.25 -14.90 35.58
C ARG A 244 31.25 -14.41 36.64
N ALA A 245 31.14 -13.14 37.05
CA ALA A 245 31.98 -12.59 38.12
C ALA A 245 31.69 -13.26 39.47
N ALA A 246 30.40 -13.47 39.80
CA ALA A 246 29.98 -14.17 41.02
C ALA A 246 30.47 -15.63 41.05
N ALA A 247 30.40 -16.34 39.92
CA ALA A 247 30.92 -17.70 39.80
C ALA A 247 32.44 -17.76 40.04
N GLN A 248 33.20 -16.83 39.47
CA GLN A 248 34.65 -16.73 39.67
C GLN A 248 35.03 -16.42 41.13
N ALA A 249 34.30 -15.51 41.77
CA ALA A 249 34.51 -15.18 43.18
C ALA A 249 34.20 -16.38 44.11
N THR A 250 33.12 -17.11 43.81
CA THR A 250 32.73 -18.31 44.56
C THR A 250 33.76 -19.44 44.39
N GLU A 251 34.27 -19.65 43.17
CA GLU A 251 35.32 -20.64 42.91
C GLU A 251 36.63 -20.29 43.65
N ALA A 252 37.01 -19.01 43.70
CA ALA A 252 38.17 -18.56 44.46
C ALA A 252 37.99 -18.78 45.97
N GLY A 253 36.82 -18.42 46.52
CA GLY A 253 36.49 -18.65 47.93
C GLY A 253 36.48 -20.14 48.31
N TRP A 254 35.94 -21.00 47.44
CA TRP A 254 35.96 -22.45 47.64
C TRP A 254 37.38 -23.01 47.67
N LYS A 255 38.28 -22.57 46.76
CA LYS A 255 39.69 -22.99 46.75
C LYS A 255 40.41 -22.60 48.04
N GLN A 256 40.18 -21.37 48.54
CA GLN A 256 40.78 -20.91 49.80
C GLN A 256 40.27 -21.72 50.99
N ALA A 257 38.95 -21.93 51.10
CA ALA A 257 38.36 -22.71 52.17
C ALA A 257 38.84 -24.18 52.17
N ALA A 258 39.03 -24.77 50.99
CA ALA A 258 39.58 -26.12 50.85
C ALA A 258 41.03 -26.23 51.33
N GLU A 259 41.87 -25.23 51.06
CA GLU A 259 43.24 -25.18 51.58
C GLU A 259 43.30 -24.98 53.10
N GLU A 260 42.43 -24.14 53.66
CA GLU A 260 42.34 -23.91 55.11
C GLU A 260 41.88 -25.18 55.85
N LEU A 261 40.88 -25.88 55.29
CA LEU A 261 40.42 -27.16 55.82
C LEU A 261 41.55 -28.20 55.83
N SER A 262 42.29 -28.33 54.72
CA SER A 262 43.42 -29.27 54.64
C SER A 262 44.52 -28.99 55.69
N LYS A 263 44.83 -27.71 55.94
CA LYS A 263 45.79 -27.31 56.99
C LYS A 263 45.25 -27.62 58.40
N ALA A 264 43.97 -27.39 58.63
CA ALA A 264 43.31 -27.68 59.91
C ALA A 264 43.31 -29.18 60.22
N GLU A 265 43.02 -30.03 59.22
CA GLU A 265 43.06 -31.49 59.34
C GLU A 265 44.46 -32.01 59.68
N GLN A 266 45.50 -31.50 59.02
CA GLN A 266 46.90 -31.86 59.31
C GLN A 266 47.31 -31.47 60.74
N THR A 267 46.86 -30.30 61.20
CA THR A 267 47.15 -29.80 62.55
C THR A 267 46.42 -30.63 63.62
N ASN A 268 45.16 -30.97 63.39
CA ASN A 268 44.38 -31.82 64.28
C ASN A 268 44.98 -33.23 64.39
N ALA A 269 45.43 -33.81 63.27
CA ALA A 269 46.11 -35.11 63.26
C ALA A 269 47.44 -35.07 64.04
N ALA A 270 48.20 -33.97 63.97
CA ALA A 270 49.42 -33.78 64.77
C ALA A 270 49.10 -33.63 66.27
N TYR A 271 48.04 -32.88 66.62
CA TYR A 271 47.59 -32.69 68.00
C TYR A 271 47.17 -34.01 68.65
N GLN A 272 46.39 -34.85 67.95
CA GLN A 272 45.99 -36.17 68.46
C GLN A 272 47.19 -37.08 68.78
N LYS A 273 48.26 -37.03 67.98
CA LYS A 273 49.51 -37.76 68.26
C LYS A 273 50.20 -37.28 69.54
N VAL A 274 50.19 -35.97 69.81
CA VAL A 274 50.77 -35.39 71.03
C VAL A 274 49.96 -35.77 72.26
N VAL A 275 48.62 -35.74 72.16
CA VAL A 275 47.72 -36.14 73.26
C VAL A 275 47.94 -37.61 73.62
N ALA A 276 48.00 -38.51 72.63
CA ALA A 276 48.26 -39.93 72.84
C ALA A 276 49.65 -40.18 73.47
N ALA A 277 50.68 -39.46 73.02
CA ALA A 277 52.04 -39.58 73.58
C ALA A 277 52.12 -39.07 75.03
N ARG A 278 51.39 -38.01 75.39
CA ARG A 278 51.34 -37.48 76.76
C ARG A 278 50.65 -38.45 77.72
N ALA A 279 49.52 -39.03 77.31
CA ALA A 279 48.81 -40.03 78.12
C ALA A 279 49.68 -41.26 78.42
N ALA A 280 50.46 -41.73 77.43
CA ALA A 280 51.39 -42.86 77.61
C ALA A 280 52.55 -42.53 78.58
N VAL A 281 53.06 -41.29 78.57
CA VAL A 281 54.12 -40.85 79.49
C VAL A 281 53.59 -40.70 80.92
N GLU A 282 52.37 -40.18 81.09
CA GLU A 282 51.74 -40.00 82.40
C GLU A 282 51.41 -41.34 83.08
N GLN A 283 50.97 -42.33 82.29
CA GLN A 283 50.74 -43.70 82.77
C GLN A 283 52.04 -44.37 83.26
N LEU A 284 53.14 -44.24 82.51
CA LEU A 284 54.45 -44.82 82.89
C LEU A 284 55.13 -44.08 84.05
N GLN A 285 54.81 -42.80 84.29
CA GLN A 285 55.31 -42.03 85.43
C GLN A 285 54.57 -42.36 86.74
N GLY A 286 53.30 -42.75 86.66
CA GLY A 286 52.48 -43.14 87.82
C GLY A 286 52.87 -44.47 88.49
N GLU A 287 53.50 -45.39 87.75
CA GLU A 287 53.85 -46.74 88.26
C GLU A 287 55.21 -46.80 89.01
N ARG A 288 55.99 -45.71 88.98
CA ARG A 288 57.37 -45.68 89.50
C ARG A 288 57.51 -45.76 91.04
N PRO A 289 56.65 -45.15 91.87
CA PRO A 289 56.75 -45.21 93.33
C PRO A 289 56.21 -46.52 93.95
N HIS A 290 55.35 -47.23 93.22
CA HIS A 290 54.73 -48.48 93.68
C HIS A 290 55.70 -49.68 93.58
N ILE A 291 56.65 -49.63 92.64
CA ILE A 291 57.68 -50.66 92.44
C ILE A 291 58.75 -50.62 93.55
N GLU A 292 59.10 -49.44 94.07
CA GLU A 292 60.13 -49.27 95.12
C GLU A 292 59.61 -49.53 96.56
N LEU A 293 58.29 -49.41 96.80
CA LEU A 293 57.68 -49.64 98.12
C LEU A 293 57.38 -51.14 98.39
N LEU A 294 57.29 -51.96 97.34
CA LEU A 294 57.02 -53.40 97.42
C LEU A 294 58.22 -54.22 97.93
N GLU A 295 59.45 -53.72 97.81
CA GLU A 295 60.68 -54.42 98.25
C GLU A 295 60.90 -54.39 99.78
N SER A 296 60.33 -53.40 100.50
CA SER A 296 60.60 -53.16 101.93
C SER A 296 59.57 -53.80 102.89
N ARG A 297 58.40 -54.20 102.39
CA ARG A 297 57.25 -54.65 103.24
C ARG A 297 57.14 -56.17 103.43
N VAL A 298 58.02 -56.97 102.82
CA VAL A 298 57.94 -58.44 102.82
C VAL A 298 58.24 -59.07 104.19
N THR A 299 59.07 -58.45 105.03
CA THR A 299 59.57 -59.12 106.26
C THR A 299 58.68 -58.90 107.51
N LEU A 300 57.89 -57.82 107.58
CA LEU A 300 56.92 -57.59 108.67
C LEU A 300 55.57 -58.28 108.42
N ALA A 301 55.28 -58.61 107.15
CA ALA A 301 54.04 -59.24 106.70
C ALA A 301 53.85 -60.66 107.25
N HIS A 302 54.93 -61.42 107.49
CA HIS A 302 54.85 -62.80 107.96
C HIS A 302 54.33 -62.95 109.41
N ARG A 303 54.46 -61.93 110.27
CA ARG A 303 53.92 -61.94 111.63
C ARG A 303 52.50 -61.36 111.71
N ALA A 304 52.16 -60.38 110.86
CA ALA A 304 50.81 -59.84 110.75
C ALA A 304 49.83 -60.78 110.01
N ALA A 305 50.34 -61.68 109.16
CA ALA A 305 49.54 -62.62 108.34
C ALA A 305 48.56 -63.49 109.15
N ARG A 306 48.80 -63.71 110.46
CA ARG A 306 47.98 -64.58 111.31
C ARG A 306 46.77 -63.87 111.96
N VAL A 307 46.72 -62.53 111.95
CA VAL A 307 45.55 -61.71 112.35
C VAL A 307 44.90 -60.99 111.15
N THR A 308 45.61 -60.95 110.02
CA THR A 308 45.23 -60.26 108.79
C THR A 308 43.80 -60.55 108.27
N PRO A 309 43.27 -61.80 108.30
CA PRO A 309 41.93 -62.07 107.78
C PRO A 309 40.82 -61.32 108.53
N TYR A 310 40.97 -61.15 109.85
CA TYR A 310 39.97 -60.50 110.69
C TYR A 310 40.10 -58.97 110.65
N LYS A 311 41.32 -58.45 110.55
CA LYS A 311 41.55 -57.00 110.40
C LYS A 311 41.07 -56.50 109.04
N ARG A 312 41.37 -57.24 107.96
CA ARG A 312 40.88 -56.92 106.60
C ARG A 312 39.36 -56.93 106.53
N ALA A 313 38.71 -57.93 107.12
CA ALA A 313 37.24 -57.99 107.15
C ALA A 313 36.60 -56.80 107.90
N ALA A 314 37.23 -56.27 108.95
CA ALA A 314 36.75 -55.08 109.65
C ALA A 314 37.08 -53.77 108.93
N GLU A 315 38.25 -53.65 108.30
CA GLU A 315 38.65 -52.49 107.50
C GLU A 315 37.83 -52.36 106.20
N GLU A 316 37.56 -53.47 105.51
CA GLU A 316 36.72 -53.53 104.31
C GLU A 316 35.29 -53.04 104.63
N VAL A 317 34.70 -53.53 105.73
CA VAL A 317 33.34 -53.14 106.10
C VAL A 317 33.28 -51.71 106.67
N ALA A 318 34.34 -51.21 107.28
CA ALA A 318 34.44 -49.81 107.70
C ALA A 318 34.57 -48.85 106.49
N GLN A 319 35.31 -49.27 105.44
CA GLN A 319 35.37 -48.54 104.17
C GLN A 319 34.01 -48.55 103.45
N ASP A 320 33.33 -49.70 103.40
CA ASP A 320 31.97 -49.81 102.85
C ASP A 320 30.98 -48.86 103.56
N LEU A 321 31.07 -48.74 104.89
CA LEU A 321 30.21 -47.80 105.64
C LEU A 321 30.57 -46.33 105.35
N ALA A 322 31.85 -45.99 105.24
CA ALA A 322 32.29 -44.64 104.89
C ALA A 322 31.91 -44.25 103.46
N GLU A 323 31.94 -45.19 102.52
CA GLU A 323 31.47 -45.01 101.15
C GLU A 323 29.95 -44.92 101.05
N ALA A 324 29.21 -45.74 101.80
CA ALA A 324 27.75 -45.63 101.90
C ALA A 324 27.31 -44.28 102.49
N ARG A 325 28.00 -43.78 103.53
CA ARG A 325 27.71 -42.45 104.13
C ARG A 325 28.02 -41.30 103.19
N ARG A 326 29.11 -41.38 102.41
CA ARG A 326 29.42 -40.38 101.36
C ARG A 326 28.39 -40.41 100.24
N SER A 327 27.95 -41.61 99.83
CA SER A 327 26.90 -41.77 98.83
C SER A 327 25.55 -41.22 99.32
N LEU A 328 25.23 -41.37 100.61
CA LEU A 328 24.05 -40.76 101.23
C LEU A 328 24.12 -39.23 101.23
N ALA A 329 25.26 -38.64 101.61
CA ALA A 329 25.44 -37.18 101.58
C ALA A 329 25.34 -36.63 100.15
N ALA A 330 25.95 -37.30 99.16
CA ALA A 330 25.85 -36.92 97.75
C ALA A 330 24.41 -37.06 97.21
N ALA A 331 23.66 -38.08 97.64
CA ALA A 331 22.27 -38.26 97.26
C ALA A 331 21.35 -37.19 97.89
N GLN A 332 21.63 -36.76 99.13
CA GLN A 332 20.93 -35.64 99.79
C GLN A 332 21.16 -34.32 99.05
N GLU A 333 22.41 -33.98 98.71
CA GLU A 333 22.75 -32.78 97.94
C GLU A 333 22.14 -32.80 96.53
N ARG A 334 22.14 -33.97 95.86
CA ARG A 334 21.48 -34.15 94.56
C ARG A 334 19.97 -33.93 94.65
N LEU A 335 19.31 -34.41 95.70
CA LEU A 335 17.87 -34.21 95.90
C LEU A 335 17.53 -32.74 96.18
N GLU A 336 18.33 -32.05 97.00
CA GLU A 336 18.12 -30.61 97.27
C GLU A 336 18.29 -29.76 96.00
N LYS A 337 19.30 -30.07 95.19
CA LYS A 337 19.50 -29.41 93.89
C LYS A 337 18.35 -29.70 92.94
N ALA A 338 17.98 -30.97 92.76
CA ALA A 338 16.88 -31.37 91.88
C ALA A 338 15.52 -30.79 92.33
N ALA A 339 15.31 -30.59 93.64
CA ALA A 339 14.10 -29.95 94.16
C ALA A 339 14.02 -28.45 93.82
N LYS A 340 15.16 -27.73 93.88
CA LYS A 340 15.24 -26.33 93.45
C LYS A 340 15.06 -26.19 91.95
N ASP A 341 15.76 -27.02 91.17
CA ASP A 341 15.67 -27.03 89.70
C ASP A 341 14.23 -27.34 89.24
N LYS A 342 13.54 -28.28 89.92
CA LYS A 342 12.11 -28.57 89.68
C LYS A 342 11.21 -27.38 90.02
N GLN A 343 11.43 -26.70 91.15
CA GLN A 343 10.64 -25.54 91.54
C GLN A 343 10.80 -24.38 90.54
N GLU A 344 12.02 -24.14 90.05
CA GLU A 344 12.30 -23.12 89.04
C GLU A 344 11.69 -23.47 87.68
N ALA A 345 11.77 -24.73 87.25
CA ALA A 345 11.17 -25.21 86.02
C ALA A 345 9.63 -25.18 86.06
N ASP A 346 9.00 -25.59 87.16
CA ASP A 346 7.55 -25.50 87.38
C ASP A 346 7.07 -24.04 87.37
N ALA A 347 7.84 -23.13 87.99
CA ALA A 347 7.53 -21.70 87.98
C ALA A 347 7.65 -21.08 86.57
N ARG A 348 8.62 -21.53 85.77
CA ARG A 348 8.77 -21.12 84.35
C ARG A 348 7.60 -21.64 83.51
N LEU A 349 7.20 -22.90 83.67
CA LEU A 349 6.04 -23.48 82.99
C LEU A 349 4.75 -22.71 83.33
N ALA A 350 4.50 -22.42 84.61
CA ALA A 350 3.31 -21.67 85.03
C ALA A 350 3.25 -20.25 84.42
N ARG A 351 4.39 -19.57 84.24
CA ARG A 351 4.45 -18.26 83.55
C ARG A 351 4.09 -18.38 82.07
N GLU A 352 4.56 -19.41 81.38
CA GLU A 352 4.21 -19.64 79.98
C GLU A 352 2.77 -20.11 79.79
N GLU A 353 2.19 -20.85 80.75
CA GLU A 353 0.78 -21.24 80.75
C GLU A 353 -0.17 -20.04 80.90
N GLN A 354 0.22 -19.01 81.68
CA GLN A 354 -0.52 -17.76 81.81
C GLN A 354 -0.58 -16.95 80.50
N ARG A 355 0.33 -17.19 79.54
CA ARG A 355 0.34 -16.56 78.20
C ARG A 355 -0.57 -17.30 77.18
N SER A 356 -1.45 -18.18 77.65
CA SER A 356 -2.42 -18.91 76.80
C SER A 356 -3.38 -17.99 76.06
N SER A 357 -3.92 -16.97 76.73
CA SER A 357 -4.82 -15.99 76.10
C SER A 357 -4.16 -15.26 74.93
N LEU A 358 -2.89 -14.87 75.07
CA LEU A 358 -2.12 -14.20 74.01
C LEU A 358 -1.88 -15.13 72.80
N ARG A 359 -1.61 -16.43 73.05
CA ARG A 359 -1.48 -17.43 71.97
C ARG A 359 -2.81 -17.65 71.25
N ASP A 360 -3.92 -17.70 71.98
CA ASP A 360 -5.24 -17.87 71.38
C ASP A 360 -5.69 -16.63 70.59
N GLU A 361 -5.38 -15.42 71.07
CA GLU A 361 -5.55 -14.17 70.33
C GLU A 361 -4.72 -14.15 69.03
N LEU A 362 -3.45 -14.56 69.08
CA LEU A 362 -2.60 -14.66 67.90
C LEU A 362 -3.06 -15.74 66.92
N ARG A 363 -3.55 -16.90 67.41
CA ARG A 363 -4.16 -17.94 66.56
C ARG A 363 -5.40 -17.45 65.84
N GLU A 364 -6.28 -16.75 66.53
CA GLU A 364 -7.47 -16.17 65.92
C GLU A 364 -7.10 -15.04 64.95
N ARG A 365 -6.06 -14.25 65.27
CA ARG A 365 -5.51 -13.24 64.35
C ARG A 365 -4.97 -13.88 63.08
N VAL A 366 -4.14 -14.92 63.16
CA VAL A 366 -3.64 -15.67 62.00
C VAL A 366 -4.79 -16.25 61.18
N ARG A 367 -5.79 -16.86 61.83
CA ARG A 367 -6.99 -17.40 61.16
C ARG A 367 -7.76 -16.30 60.41
N SER A 368 -7.96 -15.14 61.04
CA SER A 368 -8.65 -14.00 60.43
C SER A 368 -7.90 -13.43 59.22
N LEU A 369 -6.57 -13.35 59.29
CA LEU A 369 -5.72 -12.87 58.19
C LEU A 369 -5.71 -13.87 57.02
N LEU A 370 -5.62 -15.18 57.31
CA LEU A 370 -5.74 -16.24 56.28
C LEU A 370 -7.11 -16.21 55.59
N ALA A 371 -8.20 -15.95 56.32
CA ALA A 371 -9.53 -15.81 55.73
C ALA A 371 -9.65 -14.61 54.77
N LEU A 372 -8.81 -13.58 54.94
CA LEU A 372 -8.76 -12.40 54.08
C LEU A 372 -7.79 -12.55 52.89
N GLN A 373 -6.97 -13.60 52.85
CA GLN A 373 -5.93 -13.81 51.84
C GLN A 373 -6.48 -13.82 50.40
N ASN A 374 -7.54 -14.58 50.17
CA ASN A 374 -8.17 -14.63 48.84
C ASN A 374 -8.76 -13.27 48.45
N LYS A 375 -9.37 -12.55 49.41
CA LYS A 375 -9.97 -11.23 49.16
C LYS A 375 -8.93 -10.16 48.85
N VAL A 376 -7.80 -10.15 49.55
CA VAL A 376 -6.68 -9.22 49.27
C VAL A 376 -6.09 -9.52 47.91
N ARG A 377 -5.89 -10.80 47.57
CA ARG A 377 -5.40 -11.20 46.23
C ARG A 377 -6.35 -10.77 45.12
N GLU A 378 -7.66 -11.01 45.28
CA GLU A 378 -8.69 -10.56 44.33
C GLU A 378 -8.70 -9.03 44.18
N TRP A 379 -8.49 -8.29 45.26
CA TRP A 379 -8.40 -6.83 45.24
C TRP A 379 -7.13 -6.34 44.53
N GLU A 380 -5.95 -6.92 44.82
CA GLU A 380 -4.69 -6.58 44.15
C GLU A 380 -4.72 -6.90 42.64
N GLU A 381 -5.39 -7.99 42.25
CA GLU A 381 -5.62 -8.31 40.85
C GLU A 381 -6.59 -7.29 40.21
N ALA A 382 -7.68 -6.93 40.90
CA ALA A 382 -8.62 -5.92 40.41
C ALA A 382 -7.98 -4.52 40.27
N GLU A 383 -7.08 -4.11 41.18
CA GLU A 383 -6.32 -2.86 41.05
C GLU A 383 -5.36 -2.90 39.87
N ARG A 384 -4.69 -4.04 39.63
CA ARG A 384 -3.87 -4.23 38.42
C ARG A 384 -4.70 -4.14 37.13
N GLU A 385 -5.86 -4.81 37.09
CA GLU A 385 -6.79 -4.73 35.96
C GLU A 385 -7.30 -3.29 35.74
N ARG A 386 -7.59 -2.56 36.82
CA ARG A 386 -8.02 -1.15 36.77
C ARG A 386 -6.90 -0.25 36.24
N ALA A 387 -5.68 -0.38 36.75
CA ALA A 387 -4.53 0.40 36.28
C ALA A 387 -4.25 0.15 34.79
N ALA A 388 -4.32 -1.10 34.34
CA ALA A 388 -4.19 -1.45 32.93
C ALA A 388 -5.33 -0.86 32.08
N ALA A 389 -6.57 -0.86 32.58
CA ALA A 389 -7.70 -0.23 31.90
C ALA A 389 -7.58 1.30 31.83
N GLU A 390 -7.00 1.94 32.86
CA GLU A 390 -6.72 3.38 32.88
C GLU A 390 -5.68 3.77 31.84
N GLU A 391 -4.58 3.02 31.75
CA GLU A 391 -3.56 3.23 30.72
C GLU A 391 -4.12 2.95 29.32
N GLY A 392 -4.92 1.89 29.18
CA GLY A 392 -5.63 1.57 27.94
C GLY A 392 -6.56 2.71 27.49
N LEU A 393 -7.32 3.29 28.42
CA LEU A 393 -8.18 4.44 28.15
C LEU A 393 -7.36 5.68 27.74
N ALA A 394 -6.26 5.98 28.43
CA ALA A 394 -5.39 7.10 28.07
C ALA A 394 -4.87 6.99 26.62
N ARG A 395 -4.46 5.78 26.19
CA ARG A 395 -4.06 5.51 24.80
C ARG A 395 -5.21 5.71 23.82
N ARG A 396 -6.44 5.29 24.15
CA ARG A 396 -7.63 5.50 23.29
C ARG A 396 -8.04 6.96 23.17
N VAL A 397 -7.90 7.73 24.24
CA VAL A 397 -8.14 9.19 24.22
C VAL A 397 -7.13 9.89 23.30
N GLU A 398 -5.87 9.49 23.33
CA GLU A 398 -4.85 10.04 22.42
C GLU A 398 -5.13 9.66 20.96
N GLU A 399 -5.48 8.39 20.70
CA GLU A 399 -5.90 7.94 19.36
C GLU A 399 -7.12 8.73 18.86
N LEU A 400 -8.08 9.02 19.74
CA LEU A 400 -9.28 9.80 19.42
C LEU A 400 -8.90 11.23 19.03
N ALA A 401 -8.03 11.89 19.81
CA ALA A 401 -7.55 13.23 19.50
C ALA A 401 -6.87 13.28 18.11
N ARG A 402 -6.03 12.27 17.80
CA ARG A 402 -5.38 12.15 16.48
C ARG A 402 -6.40 11.92 15.36
N ALA A 403 -7.43 11.12 15.59
CA ALA A 403 -8.48 10.85 14.60
C ALA A 403 -9.35 12.10 14.32
N VAL A 404 -9.64 12.90 15.36
CA VAL A 404 -10.35 14.19 15.22
C VAL A 404 -9.52 15.16 14.39
N ALA A 405 -8.23 15.33 14.73
CA ALA A 405 -7.33 16.21 13.97
C ALA A 405 -7.20 15.80 12.49
N ALA A 406 -7.07 14.49 12.21
CA ALA A 406 -7.03 13.98 10.85
C ALA A 406 -8.33 14.26 10.06
N ARG A 407 -9.49 14.23 10.73
CA ARG A 407 -10.78 14.59 10.11
C ARG A 407 -10.86 16.07 9.81
N GLU A 408 -10.37 16.93 10.70
CA GLU A 408 -10.32 18.38 10.48
C GLU A 408 -9.39 18.75 9.32
N GLU A 409 -8.21 18.14 9.25
CA GLU A 409 -7.25 18.32 8.16
C GLU A 409 -7.82 17.86 6.81
N ALA A 410 -8.46 16.68 6.77
CA ALA A 410 -9.13 16.19 5.56
C ALA A 410 -10.27 17.11 5.11
N THR A 411 -11.02 17.68 6.06
CA THR A 411 -12.11 18.62 5.74
C THR A 411 -11.56 19.93 5.17
N ALA A 412 -10.50 20.48 5.77
CA ALA A 412 -9.82 21.67 5.25
C ALA A 412 -9.26 21.45 3.84
N ALA A 413 -8.66 20.28 3.59
CA ALA A 413 -8.17 19.92 2.26
C ALA A 413 -9.31 19.80 1.22
N LEU A 414 -10.49 19.32 1.63
CA LEU A 414 -11.67 19.30 0.77
C LEU A 414 -12.18 20.70 0.44
N ASP A 415 -12.22 21.60 1.41
CA ASP A 415 -12.63 22.99 1.18
C ASP A 415 -11.66 23.72 0.24
N GLU A 416 -10.35 23.52 0.42
CA GLU A 416 -9.32 24.05 -0.50
C GLU A 416 -9.48 23.46 -1.91
N ALA A 417 -9.66 22.15 -2.03
CA ALA A 417 -9.88 21.48 -3.31
C ALA A 417 -11.12 22.03 -4.04
N ARG A 418 -12.22 22.28 -3.30
CA ARG A 418 -13.44 22.89 -3.85
C ARG A 418 -13.22 24.34 -4.30
N SER A 419 -12.48 25.14 -3.54
CA SER A 419 -12.12 26.51 -3.93
C SER A 419 -11.31 26.52 -5.23
N ARG A 420 -10.26 25.69 -5.30
CA ARG A 420 -9.42 25.57 -6.50
C ARG A 420 -10.20 25.06 -7.71
N ALA A 421 -11.08 24.07 -7.52
CA ALA A 421 -11.94 23.59 -8.59
C ALA A 421 -12.89 24.68 -9.13
N SER A 422 -13.47 25.49 -8.25
CA SER A 422 -14.33 26.62 -8.63
C SER A 422 -13.55 27.72 -9.38
N GLU A 423 -12.33 28.03 -8.94
CA GLU A 423 -11.44 28.98 -9.63
C GLU A 423 -11.09 28.51 -11.03
N VAL A 424 -10.70 27.24 -11.18
CA VAL A 424 -10.37 26.62 -12.47
C VAL A 424 -11.60 26.58 -13.38
N GLN A 425 -12.78 26.23 -12.87
CA GLN A 425 -14.01 26.22 -13.66
C GLN A 425 -14.36 27.62 -14.18
N THR A 426 -14.18 28.64 -13.35
CA THR A 426 -14.33 30.04 -13.75
C THR A 426 -13.28 30.45 -14.79
N ALA A 427 -12.04 30.00 -14.63
CA ALA A 427 -10.96 30.27 -15.58
C ALA A 427 -11.20 29.60 -16.95
N VAL A 428 -11.71 28.36 -16.98
CA VAL A 428 -12.12 27.67 -18.22
C VAL A 428 -13.20 28.46 -18.96
N ALA A 429 -14.25 28.90 -18.24
CA ALA A 429 -15.32 29.69 -18.82
C ALA A 429 -14.82 31.03 -19.39
N LYS A 430 -13.94 31.73 -18.64
CA LYS A 430 -13.31 32.97 -19.11
C LYS A 430 -12.38 32.73 -20.30
N SER A 431 -11.56 31.68 -20.29
CA SER A 431 -10.60 31.38 -21.35
C SER A 431 -11.28 31.22 -22.71
N ALA A 432 -12.43 30.54 -22.75
CA ALA A 432 -13.23 30.43 -23.97
C ALA A 432 -13.71 31.79 -24.50
N SER A 433 -14.14 32.70 -23.60
CA SER A 433 -14.57 34.04 -23.98
C SER A 433 -13.42 34.93 -24.46
N VAL A 434 -12.26 34.87 -23.80
CA VAL A 434 -11.05 35.63 -24.17
C VAL A 434 -10.46 35.11 -25.48
N ALA A 435 -10.49 33.80 -25.72
CA ALA A 435 -10.06 33.23 -27.00
C ALA A 435 -10.86 33.78 -28.19
N ARG A 436 -12.18 33.95 -28.03
CA ARG A 436 -13.05 34.57 -29.04
C ARG A 436 -12.69 36.05 -29.26
N LEU A 437 -12.52 36.80 -28.18
CA LEU A 437 -12.15 38.23 -28.25
C LEU A 437 -10.76 38.42 -28.88
N LEU A 438 -9.81 37.54 -28.59
CA LEU A 438 -8.48 37.52 -29.20
C LEU A 438 -8.57 37.27 -30.71
N GLU A 439 -9.39 36.34 -31.16
CA GLU A 439 -9.59 36.07 -32.59
C GLU A 439 -10.19 37.30 -33.29
N GLU A 440 -11.23 37.91 -32.71
CA GLU A 440 -11.85 39.15 -33.22
C GLU A 440 -10.86 40.33 -33.26
N ALA A 441 -10.05 40.51 -32.22
CA ALA A 441 -9.01 41.55 -32.16
C ALA A 441 -7.90 41.31 -33.19
N THR A 442 -7.49 40.06 -33.38
CA THR A 442 -6.45 39.68 -34.37
C THR A 442 -6.95 39.89 -35.80
N GLN A 443 -8.21 39.51 -36.09
CA GLN A 443 -8.84 39.80 -37.38
C GLN A 443 -8.94 41.30 -37.64
N ARG A 444 -9.37 42.10 -36.65
CA ARG A 444 -9.37 43.57 -36.75
C ARG A 444 -7.98 44.14 -37.03
N ALA A 445 -6.97 43.70 -36.31
CA ALA A 445 -5.58 44.13 -36.53
C ALA A 445 -5.09 43.82 -37.95
N THR A 446 -5.44 42.65 -38.48
CA THR A 446 -5.09 42.22 -39.84
C THR A 446 -5.76 43.10 -40.89
N LEU A 447 -7.06 43.39 -40.73
CA LEU A 447 -7.81 44.25 -41.64
C LEU A 447 -7.32 45.71 -41.59
N CYS A 448 -7.01 46.23 -40.39
CA CYS A 448 -6.45 47.58 -40.24
C CYS A 448 -5.07 47.71 -40.90
N ALA A 449 -4.20 46.71 -40.74
CA ALA A 449 -2.89 46.68 -41.42
C ALA A 449 -3.06 46.67 -42.94
N LYS A 450 -3.98 45.83 -43.47
CA LYS A 450 -4.28 45.80 -44.90
C LYS A 450 -4.80 47.15 -45.42
N ARG A 451 -5.64 47.86 -44.64
CA ARG A 451 -6.12 49.20 -44.98
C ARG A 451 -4.97 50.21 -45.04
N GLU A 452 -4.07 50.18 -44.05
CA GLU A 452 -2.89 51.06 -44.02
C GLU A 452 -1.96 50.80 -45.22
N ASP A 453 -1.71 49.53 -45.56
CA ASP A 453 -0.92 49.14 -46.73
C ASP A 453 -1.55 49.63 -48.04
N LEU A 454 -2.88 49.49 -48.17
CA LEU A 454 -3.62 49.97 -49.36
C LEU A 454 -3.64 51.50 -49.45
N LEU A 455 -3.70 52.22 -48.33
CA LEU A 455 -3.58 53.69 -48.33
C LEU A 455 -2.21 54.14 -48.85
N VAL A 456 -1.14 53.47 -48.43
CA VAL A 456 0.22 53.72 -48.92
C VAL A 456 0.33 53.37 -50.41
N ALA A 457 -0.21 52.22 -50.82
CA ALA A 457 -0.22 51.80 -52.23
C ALA A 457 -1.02 52.77 -53.11
N LEU A 458 -2.17 53.25 -52.64
CA LEU A 458 -3.00 54.24 -53.33
C LEU A 458 -2.25 55.55 -53.56
N GLY A 459 -1.44 55.99 -52.58
CA GLY A 459 -0.55 57.14 -52.73
C GLY A 459 0.40 56.98 -53.93
N GLY A 460 1.10 55.84 -54.00
CA GLY A 460 2.01 55.53 -55.10
C GLY A 460 1.31 55.34 -56.46
N LEU A 461 0.10 54.78 -56.47
CA LEU A 461 -0.70 54.62 -57.69
C LEU A 461 -1.23 55.97 -58.21
N ARG A 462 -1.65 56.87 -57.32
CA ARG A 462 -2.04 58.23 -57.67
C ARG A 462 -0.88 59.03 -58.25
N GLU A 463 0.33 58.84 -57.72
CA GLU A 463 1.53 59.45 -58.28
C GLU A 463 1.83 58.93 -59.70
N LYS A 464 1.78 57.61 -59.91
CA LYS A 464 1.92 56.99 -61.25
C LYS A 464 0.85 57.48 -62.23
N ARG A 465 -0.39 57.65 -61.78
CA ARG A 465 -1.48 58.22 -62.60
C ARG A 465 -1.13 59.64 -63.04
N THR A 466 -0.71 60.50 -62.11
CA THR A 466 -0.32 61.89 -62.40
C THR A 466 0.87 61.94 -63.37
N GLN A 467 1.85 61.05 -63.23
CA GLN A 467 2.98 60.93 -64.16
C GLN A 467 2.52 60.52 -65.57
N ALA A 468 1.64 59.51 -65.66
CA ALA A 468 1.08 59.05 -66.93
C ALA A 468 0.17 60.10 -67.60
N GLU A 469 -0.60 60.85 -66.80
CA GLU A 469 -1.44 61.97 -67.26
C GLU A 469 -0.56 63.09 -67.84
N THR A 470 0.50 63.47 -67.13
CA THR A 470 1.48 64.46 -67.61
C THR A 470 2.16 63.99 -68.90
N ALA A 471 2.52 62.71 -68.99
CA ALA A 471 3.12 62.12 -70.20
C ALA A 471 2.12 62.11 -71.37
N CYS A 472 0.84 61.83 -71.13
CA CYS A 472 -0.22 61.86 -72.13
C CYS A 472 -0.41 63.28 -72.68
N LEU A 473 -0.51 64.28 -71.80
CA LEU A 473 -0.63 65.70 -72.18
C LEU A 473 0.57 66.17 -73.01
N ARG A 474 1.79 65.77 -72.64
CA ARG A 474 2.99 66.08 -73.42
C ARG A 474 2.96 65.41 -74.79
N ALA A 475 2.60 64.13 -74.86
CA ALA A 475 2.51 63.39 -76.11
C ALA A 475 1.38 63.90 -77.04
N GLU A 476 0.28 64.43 -76.47
CA GLU A 476 -0.78 65.12 -77.19
C GLU A 476 -0.26 66.43 -77.80
N ALA A 477 0.44 67.26 -77.02
CA ALA A 477 1.07 68.48 -77.52
C ALA A 477 2.16 68.19 -78.58
N ASP A 478 2.95 67.13 -78.42
CA ASP A 478 3.94 66.67 -79.40
C ASP A 478 3.27 66.22 -80.70
N LEU A 479 2.15 65.51 -80.59
CA LEU A 479 1.34 65.08 -81.74
C LEU A 479 0.76 66.28 -82.49
N GLU A 480 0.22 67.28 -81.78
CA GLU A 480 -0.28 68.51 -82.38
C GLU A 480 0.83 69.28 -83.11
N ARG A 481 2.01 69.41 -82.48
CA ARG A 481 3.19 70.05 -83.12
C ARG A 481 3.66 69.28 -84.34
N ALA A 482 3.75 67.95 -84.26
CA ALA A 482 4.16 67.11 -85.38
C ALA A 482 3.11 67.11 -86.51
N ALA A 483 1.82 67.22 -86.19
CA ALA A 483 0.75 67.35 -87.17
C ALA A 483 0.81 68.70 -87.88
N ALA A 484 0.94 69.80 -87.13
CA ALA A 484 1.07 71.14 -87.69
C ALA A 484 2.34 71.27 -88.56
N GLU A 485 3.46 70.67 -88.16
CA GLU A 485 4.68 70.66 -88.97
C GLU A 485 4.54 69.77 -90.20
N ALA A 486 3.92 68.60 -90.09
CA ALA A 486 3.63 67.75 -91.25
C ALA A 486 2.71 68.44 -92.26
N ASP A 487 1.66 69.13 -91.80
CA ASP A 487 0.76 69.91 -92.65
C ASP A 487 1.50 71.10 -93.30
N ARG A 488 2.38 71.79 -92.56
CA ARG A 488 3.21 72.89 -93.08
C ARG A 488 4.18 72.40 -94.15
N VAL A 489 4.91 71.32 -93.88
CA VAL A 489 5.87 70.71 -94.81
C VAL A 489 5.15 70.13 -96.02
N GLU A 490 3.99 69.51 -95.85
CA GLU A 490 3.19 69.00 -96.96
C GLU A 490 2.61 70.13 -97.82
N ALA A 491 2.14 71.22 -97.22
CA ALA A 491 1.70 72.42 -97.96
C ALA A 491 2.85 73.06 -98.73
N ALA A 492 4.04 73.20 -98.10
CA ALA A 492 5.25 73.71 -98.76
C ALA A 492 5.70 72.79 -99.91
N TRP A 493 5.75 71.47 -99.69
CA TRP A 493 6.07 70.48 -100.72
C TRP A 493 5.10 70.53 -101.90
N ARG A 494 3.78 70.66 -101.64
CA ARG A 494 2.76 70.84 -102.70
C ARG A 494 2.98 72.12 -103.48
N ALA A 495 3.29 73.22 -102.80
CA ALA A 495 3.58 74.52 -103.41
C ALA A 495 4.87 74.48 -104.26
N ASP A 496 5.94 73.88 -103.74
CA ASP A 496 7.22 73.71 -104.45
C ASP A 496 7.07 72.81 -105.67
N ARG A 497 6.32 71.70 -105.57
CA ARG A 497 6.03 70.82 -106.71
C ARG A 497 5.19 71.54 -107.76
N ALA A 498 4.24 72.37 -107.35
CA ALA A 498 3.47 73.23 -108.26
C ALA A 498 4.35 74.27 -108.96
N ALA A 499 5.29 74.90 -108.23
CA ALA A 499 6.25 75.86 -108.79
C ALA A 499 7.26 75.21 -109.74
N PHE A 500 7.77 74.01 -109.42
CA PHE A 500 8.64 73.23 -110.31
C PHE A 500 7.93 72.88 -111.64
N LEU A 501 6.68 72.41 -111.58
CA LEU A 501 5.88 72.14 -112.77
C LEU A 501 5.60 73.42 -113.57
N ALA A 502 5.43 74.56 -112.90
CA ALA A 502 5.21 75.86 -113.54
C ALA A 502 6.45 76.38 -114.30
N GLN A 503 7.69 76.03 -113.92
CA GLN A 503 8.90 76.38 -114.67
C GLN A 503 8.94 75.77 -116.08
N GLY A 504 8.24 74.67 -116.31
CA GLY A 504 8.13 74.02 -117.62
C GLY A 504 7.09 74.64 -118.56
N LEU A 505 6.36 75.68 -118.13
CA LEU A 505 5.34 76.34 -118.92
C LEU A 505 5.97 77.31 -119.93
N VAL A 506 5.73 77.06 -121.22
CA VAL A 506 6.16 77.94 -122.31
C VAL A 506 4.93 78.69 -122.83
N PRO A 507 4.94 80.04 -122.90
CA PRO A 507 3.82 80.81 -123.43
C PRO A 507 3.40 80.32 -124.82
N GLY A 508 2.11 79.99 -124.98
CA GLY A 508 1.53 79.53 -126.25
C GLY A 508 1.61 78.02 -126.53
N LYS A 509 2.19 77.20 -125.63
CA LYS A 509 2.16 75.72 -125.74
C LYS A 509 1.23 75.09 -124.68
N PRO A 510 0.53 74.00 -124.99
CA PRO A 510 -0.36 73.34 -124.02
C PRO A 510 0.45 72.72 -122.87
N CYS A 511 0.02 72.99 -121.64
CA CYS A 511 0.61 72.43 -120.42
C CYS A 511 0.41 70.91 -120.36
N PRO A 512 1.45 70.11 -120.02
CA PRO A 512 1.36 68.66 -119.98
C PRO A 512 0.50 68.09 -118.83
N VAL A 513 0.11 68.91 -117.85
CA VAL A 513 -0.72 68.46 -116.71
C VAL A 513 -2.21 68.71 -116.95
N CYS A 514 -2.59 69.89 -117.44
CA CYS A 514 -4.00 70.29 -117.60
C CYS A 514 -4.41 70.64 -119.03
N GLY A 515 -3.48 70.76 -119.99
CA GLY A 515 -3.75 71.04 -121.40
C GLY A 515 -3.94 72.52 -121.80
N SER A 516 -3.99 73.47 -120.84
CA SER A 516 -4.18 74.91 -121.11
C SER A 516 -2.95 75.56 -121.75
N THR A 517 -3.16 76.57 -122.61
CA THR A 517 -2.10 77.40 -123.23
C THR A 517 -1.81 78.71 -122.48
N GLU A 518 -2.63 79.07 -121.48
CA GLU A 518 -2.50 80.29 -120.69
C GLU A 518 -2.55 80.00 -119.18
N HIS A 519 -1.66 80.66 -118.42
CA HIS A 519 -1.58 80.55 -116.97
C HIS A 519 -1.34 81.96 -116.38
N PRO A 520 -2.39 82.66 -115.89
CA PRO A 520 -2.30 84.06 -115.49
C PRO A 520 -1.55 84.30 -114.17
N ALA A 521 -1.40 83.28 -113.34
CA ALA A 521 -0.62 83.33 -112.10
C ALA A 521 0.17 82.02 -111.91
N PRO A 522 1.27 81.81 -112.66
CA PRO A 522 2.12 80.64 -112.48
C PRO A 522 2.70 80.63 -111.06
N ALA A 523 2.75 79.47 -110.41
CA ALA A 523 3.36 79.35 -109.10
C ALA A 523 4.86 79.73 -109.16
N VAL A 524 5.30 80.58 -108.25
CA VAL A 524 6.66 81.14 -108.22
C VAL A 524 7.45 80.46 -107.12
N VAL A 525 8.71 80.09 -107.40
CA VAL A 525 9.62 79.55 -106.39
C VAL A 525 10.04 80.66 -105.43
N LEU A 526 9.58 80.60 -104.19
CA LEU A 526 9.88 81.54 -103.11
C LEU A 526 10.72 80.84 -102.03
N GLY A 527 11.92 80.38 -102.38
CA GLY A 527 12.84 79.69 -101.44
C GLY A 527 13.38 78.36 -101.97
N GLY A 528 14.22 77.67 -101.18
CA GLY A 528 14.77 76.35 -101.52
C GLY A 528 13.69 75.26 -101.54
N MET A 529 13.80 74.30 -102.47
CA MET A 529 12.80 73.22 -102.64
C MET A 529 12.78 72.25 -101.46
N THR A 530 11.58 71.97 -100.98
CA THR A 530 11.30 70.89 -100.02
C THR A 530 11.45 69.54 -100.73
N ASP A 531 12.40 68.72 -100.29
CA ASP A 531 12.64 67.40 -100.87
C ASP A 531 11.64 66.34 -100.35
N ASP A 532 11.48 65.24 -101.09
CA ASP A 532 10.62 64.12 -100.68
C ASP A 532 11.08 63.54 -99.32
N ALA A 533 12.38 63.63 -99.01
CA ALA A 533 12.94 63.20 -97.73
C ALA A 533 12.48 64.07 -96.54
N ALA A 534 12.23 65.37 -96.73
CA ALA A 534 11.67 66.25 -95.70
C ALA A 534 10.21 65.89 -95.39
N LEU A 535 9.42 65.58 -96.41
CA LEU A 535 8.04 65.11 -96.24
C LEU A 535 7.99 63.75 -95.53
N ASP A 536 8.86 62.82 -95.90
CA ASP A 536 8.95 61.51 -95.24
C ASP A 536 9.42 61.63 -93.78
N ARG A 537 10.38 62.52 -93.47
CA ARG A 537 10.78 62.83 -92.09
C ARG A 537 9.62 63.40 -91.27
N ALA A 538 8.84 64.31 -91.83
CA ALA A 538 7.68 64.91 -91.15
C ALA A 538 6.56 63.88 -90.92
N ARG A 539 6.27 63.02 -91.92
CA ARG A 539 5.30 61.92 -91.78
C ARG A 539 5.76 60.85 -90.80
N ALA A 540 7.06 60.51 -90.78
CA ALA A 540 7.64 59.60 -89.81
C ALA A 540 7.58 60.19 -88.38
N ALA A 541 7.86 61.49 -88.22
CA ALA A 541 7.73 62.21 -86.95
C ALA A 541 6.27 62.21 -86.45
N LEU A 542 5.29 62.48 -87.33
CA LEU A 542 3.87 62.39 -87.01
C LEU A 542 3.45 60.97 -86.61
N LYS A 543 3.90 59.95 -87.34
CA LYS A 543 3.65 58.54 -86.99
C LYS A 543 4.26 58.16 -85.63
N SER A 544 5.48 58.62 -85.36
CA SER A 544 6.17 58.42 -84.08
C SER A 544 5.41 59.09 -82.93
N ALA A 545 5.04 60.36 -83.09
CA ALA A 545 4.27 61.10 -82.08
C ALA A 545 2.90 60.46 -81.81
N ARG A 546 2.21 59.94 -82.84
CA ARG A 546 0.98 59.15 -82.68
C ARG A 546 1.21 57.90 -81.83
N ALA A 547 2.26 57.14 -82.12
CA ALA A 547 2.60 55.93 -81.36
C ALA A 547 2.95 56.26 -79.90
N THR A 548 3.69 57.34 -79.65
CA THR A 548 4.00 57.85 -78.30
C THR A 548 2.73 58.26 -77.55
N ARG A 549 1.78 58.94 -78.20
CA ARG A 549 0.49 59.31 -77.61
C ARG A 549 -0.37 58.09 -77.29
N ASP A 550 -0.44 57.11 -78.19
CA ASP A 550 -1.18 55.87 -77.93
C ASP A 550 -0.59 55.07 -76.76
N GLU A 551 0.75 55.02 -76.64
CA GLU A 551 1.44 54.37 -75.51
C GLU A 551 1.22 55.11 -74.18
N ALA A 552 1.34 56.44 -74.18
CA ALA A 552 1.07 57.25 -73.00
C ALA A 552 -0.40 57.12 -72.56
N ARG A 553 -1.34 57.03 -73.51
CA ARG A 553 -2.77 56.82 -73.23
C ARG A 553 -3.07 55.44 -72.65
N ARG A 554 -2.41 54.38 -73.14
CA ARG A 554 -2.47 53.03 -72.55
C ARG A 554 -1.94 53.01 -71.12
N SER A 555 -0.81 53.69 -70.88
CA SER A 555 -0.20 53.82 -69.56
C SER A 555 -1.13 54.55 -68.57
N LEU A 556 -1.77 55.65 -69.02
CA LEU A 556 -2.76 56.37 -68.22
C LEU A 556 -3.97 55.49 -67.87
N THR A 557 -4.55 54.81 -68.86
CA THR A 557 -5.71 53.91 -68.65
C THR A 557 -5.38 52.79 -67.66
N THR A 558 -4.16 52.25 -67.73
CA THR A 558 -3.67 51.21 -66.80
C THR A 558 -3.53 51.76 -65.38
N ALA A 559 -2.95 52.96 -65.23
CA ALA A 559 -2.80 53.61 -63.93
C ALA A 559 -4.16 54.00 -63.30
N GLU A 560 -5.12 54.48 -64.11
CA GLU A 560 -6.49 54.75 -63.68
C GLU A 560 -7.21 53.47 -63.22
N GLY A 561 -7.03 52.36 -63.94
CA GLY A 561 -7.57 51.05 -63.56
C GLY A 561 -7.04 50.59 -62.21
N ALA A 562 -5.72 50.66 -62.01
CA ALA A 562 -5.08 50.27 -60.74
C ALA A 562 -5.53 51.15 -59.56
N VAL A 563 -5.69 52.46 -59.77
CA VAL A 563 -6.24 53.37 -58.74
C VAL A 563 -7.68 52.96 -58.38
N ARG A 564 -8.55 52.71 -59.37
CA ARG A 564 -9.94 52.31 -59.13
C ARG A 564 -10.06 50.98 -58.38
N GLU A 565 -9.22 50.00 -58.73
CA GLU A 565 -9.19 48.70 -58.07
C GLU A 565 -8.78 48.83 -56.59
N CYS A 566 -7.71 49.60 -56.33
CA CYS A 566 -7.26 49.90 -54.97
C CYS A 566 -8.31 50.68 -54.16
N GLU A 567 -8.97 51.68 -54.76
CA GLU A 567 -10.06 52.43 -54.11
C GLU A 567 -11.29 51.55 -53.82
N ALA A 568 -11.59 50.58 -54.68
CA ALA A 568 -12.68 49.63 -54.46
C ALA A 568 -12.37 48.68 -53.30
N GLU A 569 -11.16 48.13 -53.21
CA GLU A 569 -10.71 47.31 -52.07
C GLU A 569 -10.71 48.11 -50.76
N LEU A 570 -10.25 49.36 -50.79
CA LEU A 570 -10.22 50.24 -49.63
C LEU A 570 -11.64 50.48 -49.10
N LYS A 571 -12.59 50.74 -49.99
CA LYS A 571 -14.01 50.98 -49.63
C LYS A 571 -14.66 49.77 -48.96
N VAL A 572 -14.31 48.55 -49.39
CA VAL A 572 -14.78 47.31 -48.74
C VAL A 572 -14.24 47.19 -47.30
N LEU A 573 -12.97 47.53 -47.09
CA LEU A 573 -12.36 47.50 -45.75
C LEU A 573 -12.88 48.62 -44.84
N GLU A 574 -13.10 49.83 -45.37
CA GLU A 574 -13.68 50.95 -44.61
C GLU A 574 -15.13 50.69 -44.17
N ALA A 575 -15.89 49.89 -44.94
CA ALA A 575 -17.22 49.46 -44.52
C ALA A 575 -17.19 48.41 -43.39
N ALA A 576 -16.11 47.63 -43.31
CA ALA A 576 -15.94 46.57 -42.30
C ALA A 576 -15.24 47.05 -41.01
N LEU A 577 -14.59 48.21 -41.03
CA LEU A 577 -13.76 48.72 -39.93
C LEU A 577 -14.25 50.08 -39.41
N PRO A 578 -14.27 50.31 -38.09
CA PRO A 578 -14.47 51.64 -37.54
C PRO A 578 -13.34 52.60 -37.95
N ALA A 579 -13.70 53.84 -38.30
CA ALA A 579 -12.76 54.83 -38.82
C ALA A 579 -11.61 55.21 -37.85
N HIS A 580 -11.81 55.05 -36.54
CA HIS A 580 -10.87 55.47 -35.50
C HIS A 580 -9.90 54.36 -35.04
N VAL A 581 -10.07 53.12 -35.51
CA VAL A 581 -9.23 52.00 -35.08
C VAL A 581 -8.02 51.89 -35.99
N THR A 582 -6.81 52.06 -35.44
CA THR A 582 -5.54 51.87 -36.15
C THR A 582 -5.04 50.43 -35.98
N ALA A 583 -4.09 50.00 -36.84
CA ALA A 583 -3.49 48.68 -36.71
C ALA A 583 -2.76 48.51 -35.37
N ASP A 584 -2.11 49.57 -34.87
CA ASP A 584 -1.43 49.54 -33.58
C ASP A 584 -2.39 49.40 -32.40
N LEU A 585 -3.51 50.11 -32.39
CA LEU A 585 -4.51 50.01 -31.31
C LEU A 585 -5.14 48.61 -31.27
N ALA A 586 -5.48 48.06 -32.44
CA ALA A 586 -6.01 46.70 -32.55
C ALA A 586 -4.97 45.63 -32.17
N ARG A 587 -3.69 45.84 -32.47
CA ARG A 587 -2.59 44.96 -32.02
C ARG A 587 -2.41 45.00 -30.51
N GLN A 588 -2.50 46.16 -29.88
CA GLN A 588 -2.42 46.30 -28.42
C GLN A 588 -3.58 45.55 -27.73
N GLU A 589 -4.80 45.72 -28.22
CA GLU A 589 -5.98 45.00 -27.72
C GLU A 589 -5.81 43.47 -27.85
N ALA A 590 -5.30 43.00 -29.00
CA ALA A 590 -5.02 41.57 -29.20
C ALA A 590 -3.91 41.05 -28.26
N GLU A 591 -2.90 41.86 -27.96
CA GLU A 591 -1.83 41.48 -27.02
C GLU A 591 -2.33 41.40 -25.57
N GLU A 592 -3.23 42.30 -25.16
CA GLU A 592 -3.88 42.25 -23.84
C GLU A 592 -4.67 40.95 -23.67
N TYR A 593 -5.54 40.61 -24.63
CA TYR A 593 -6.29 39.35 -24.59
C TYR A 593 -5.38 38.13 -24.66
N ARG A 594 -4.25 38.20 -25.37
CA ARG A 594 -3.26 37.10 -25.39
C ARG A 594 -2.67 36.86 -24.00
N ARG A 595 -2.23 37.92 -23.31
CA ARG A 595 -1.67 37.81 -21.95
C ARG A 595 -2.70 37.32 -20.95
N GLU A 596 -3.94 37.80 -21.05
CA GLU A 596 -5.03 37.32 -20.20
C GLU A 596 -5.30 35.83 -20.45
N LYS A 597 -5.35 35.40 -21.72
CA LYS A 597 -5.51 34.00 -22.09
C LYS A 597 -4.38 33.12 -21.54
N GLU A 598 -3.12 33.52 -21.69
CA GLU A 598 -1.96 32.78 -21.16
C GLU A 598 -2.01 32.63 -19.63
N THR A 599 -2.50 33.67 -18.93
CA THR A 599 -2.67 33.63 -17.47
C THR A 599 -3.75 32.61 -17.08
N LEU A 600 -4.89 32.60 -17.79
CA LEU A 600 -5.97 31.65 -17.57
C LEU A 600 -5.56 30.22 -17.91
N GLU A 601 -4.84 30.01 -19.01
CA GLU A 601 -4.32 28.68 -19.41
C GLU A 601 -3.32 28.13 -18.38
N ARG A 602 -2.50 28.98 -17.76
CA ARG A 602 -1.61 28.56 -16.67
C ARG A 602 -2.40 28.09 -15.45
N LEU A 603 -3.41 28.84 -15.01
CA LEU A 603 -4.32 28.45 -13.92
C LEU A 603 -5.01 27.10 -14.20
N ILE A 604 -5.42 26.85 -15.45
CA ILE A 604 -6.02 25.58 -15.87
C ILE A 604 -4.98 24.44 -15.84
N GLN A 605 -3.74 24.70 -16.26
CA GLN A 605 -2.66 23.70 -16.23
C GLN A 605 -2.19 23.33 -14.82
N GLU A 606 -2.27 24.25 -13.86
CA GLU A 606 -1.91 23.99 -12.46
C GLU A 606 -2.87 23.00 -11.78
N CYS A 607 -4.09 22.83 -12.31
CA CYS A 607 -5.07 21.86 -11.81
C CYS A 607 -5.85 21.23 -12.99
N PRO A 608 -5.23 20.26 -13.69
CA PRO A 608 -5.79 19.69 -14.92
C PRO A 608 -7.02 18.79 -14.68
N ASP A 609 -7.15 18.23 -13.48
CA ASP A 609 -8.31 17.41 -13.07
C ASP A 609 -8.89 17.93 -11.73
N PRO A 610 -9.65 19.04 -11.77
CA PRO A 610 -10.26 19.61 -10.57
C PRO A 610 -11.34 18.68 -9.98
N SER A 611 -12.02 17.90 -10.83
CA SER A 611 -12.98 16.87 -10.39
C SER A 611 -12.31 15.75 -9.60
N GLY A 612 -11.17 15.25 -10.09
CA GLY A 612 -10.39 14.22 -9.41
C GLY A 612 -9.81 14.71 -8.08
N LEU A 613 -9.34 15.96 -8.03
CA LEU A 613 -8.86 16.59 -6.78
C LEU A 613 -9.95 16.61 -5.70
N VAL A 614 -11.16 17.07 -6.05
CA VAL A 614 -12.30 17.10 -5.12
C VAL A 614 -12.70 15.67 -4.72
N SER A 615 -12.81 14.75 -5.68
CA SER A 615 -13.18 13.36 -5.39
C SER A 615 -12.17 12.66 -4.47
N LEU A 616 -10.87 12.93 -4.63
CA LEU A 616 -9.83 12.38 -3.76
C LEU A 616 -9.94 12.95 -2.33
N ALA A 617 -10.20 14.25 -2.20
CA ALA A 617 -10.40 14.89 -0.91
C ALA A 617 -11.68 14.42 -0.21
N GLU A 618 -12.78 14.20 -0.95
CA GLU A 618 -14.03 13.63 -0.42
C GLU A 618 -13.82 12.20 0.11
N GLU A 619 -13.05 11.37 -0.61
CA GLU A 619 -12.69 10.03 -0.14
C GLU A 619 -11.77 10.11 1.09
N GLY A 620 -10.86 11.08 1.17
CA GLY A 620 -10.04 11.36 2.34
C GLY A 620 -10.87 11.68 3.59
N VAL A 621 -11.88 12.55 3.45
CA VAL A 621 -12.82 12.87 4.54
C VAL A 621 -13.59 11.62 4.97
N LYS A 622 -14.12 10.84 4.01
CA LYS A 622 -14.87 9.62 4.30
C LYS A 622 -14.04 8.58 5.05
N GLN A 623 -12.76 8.42 4.69
CA GLN A 623 -11.83 7.54 5.40
C GLN A 623 -11.52 8.04 6.81
N ALA A 624 -11.32 9.35 6.98
CA ALA A 624 -11.10 9.96 8.29
C ALA A 624 -12.33 9.82 9.20
N GLU A 625 -13.55 10.01 8.67
CA GLU A 625 -14.81 9.82 9.39
C GLU A 625 -15.02 8.35 9.79
N ALA A 626 -14.76 7.41 8.89
CA ALA A 626 -14.84 5.98 9.19
C ALA A 626 -13.85 5.59 10.31
N ARG A 627 -12.62 6.10 10.25
CA ARG A 627 -11.61 5.87 11.30
C ARG A 627 -12.03 6.51 12.62
N LEU A 628 -12.53 7.75 12.59
CA LEU A 628 -13.03 8.44 13.78
C LEU A 628 -14.16 7.66 14.45
N ALA A 629 -15.12 7.12 13.69
CA ALA A 629 -16.20 6.32 14.23
C ALA A 629 -15.70 5.04 14.93
N VAL A 630 -14.71 4.35 14.34
CA VAL A 630 -14.09 3.17 14.95
C VAL A 630 -13.36 3.53 16.25
N VAL A 631 -12.58 4.60 16.25
CA VAL A 631 -11.81 5.03 17.43
C VAL A 631 -12.74 5.54 18.53
N GLN A 632 -13.80 6.28 18.19
CA GLN A 632 -14.83 6.69 19.16
C GLN A 632 -15.56 5.50 19.79
N ALA A 633 -15.85 4.44 19.03
CA ALA A 633 -16.44 3.23 19.58
C ALA A 633 -15.47 2.51 20.53
N ALA A 634 -14.18 2.44 20.18
CA ALA A 634 -13.15 1.85 21.03
C ALA A 634 -12.90 2.65 22.31
N GLU A 635 -12.92 3.99 22.25
CA GLU A 635 -12.82 4.86 23.43
C GLU A 635 -14.01 4.68 24.37
N ARG A 636 -15.24 4.67 23.84
CA ARG A 636 -16.45 4.39 24.67
C ARG A 636 -16.39 3.03 25.34
N ALA A 637 -15.88 2.01 24.64
CA ALA A 637 -15.68 0.68 25.21
C ALA A 637 -14.63 0.71 26.34
N ALA A 638 -13.52 1.42 26.15
CA ALA A 638 -12.48 1.58 27.17
C ALA A 638 -12.98 2.36 28.40
N VAL A 639 -13.81 3.40 28.21
CA VAL A 639 -14.46 4.14 29.31
C VAL A 639 -15.37 3.21 30.10
N ALA A 640 -16.19 2.41 29.42
CA ALA A 640 -17.09 1.44 30.07
C ALA A 640 -16.31 0.37 30.84
N GLU A 641 -15.22 -0.13 30.26
CA GLU A 641 -14.33 -1.09 30.94
C GLU A 641 -13.68 -0.47 32.18
N MET A 642 -13.10 0.74 32.07
CA MET A 642 -12.49 1.44 33.19
C MET A 642 -13.49 1.69 34.33
N ALA A 643 -14.73 2.08 34.00
CA ALA A 643 -15.80 2.24 34.97
C ALA A 643 -16.14 0.90 35.68
N ALA A 644 -16.25 -0.19 34.93
CA ALA A 644 -16.52 -1.52 35.48
C ALA A 644 -15.39 -2.03 36.40
N ARG A 645 -14.12 -1.87 35.99
CA ARG A 645 -12.95 -2.25 36.80
C ARG A 645 -12.85 -1.39 38.07
N SER A 646 -13.09 -0.09 37.95
CA SER A 646 -13.10 0.83 39.10
C SER A 646 -14.18 0.49 40.11
N GLU A 647 -15.39 0.13 39.67
CA GLU A 647 -16.47 -0.28 40.58
C GLU A 647 -16.18 -1.64 41.24
N LYS A 648 -15.57 -2.59 40.52
CA LYS A 648 -15.10 -3.87 41.09
C LYS A 648 -14.07 -3.65 42.19
N VAL A 649 -13.07 -2.80 41.95
CA VAL A 649 -12.06 -2.40 42.94
C VAL A 649 -12.72 -1.77 44.17
N LYS A 650 -13.65 -0.83 43.98
CA LYS A 650 -14.36 -0.15 45.06
C LYS A 650 -15.17 -1.14 45.92
N THR A 651 -15.84 -2.10 45.28
CA THR A 651 -16.62 -3.14 45.96
C THR A 651 -15.72 -4.07 46.79
N LEU A 652 -14.60 -4.52 46.23
CA LEU A 652 -13.63 -5.37 46.94
C LEU A 652 -12.96 -4.61 48.09
N ALA A 653 -12.56 -3.35 47.86
CA ALA A 653 -11.96 -2.48 48.87
C ALA A 653 -12.90 -2.26 50.07
N ALA A 654 -14.22 -2.13 49.85
CA ALA A 654 -15.19 -1.99 50.93
C ALA A 654 -15.25 -3.21 51.87
N SER A 655 -14.86 -4.39 51.39
CA SER A 655 -14.83 -5.64 52.17
C SER A 655 -13.51 -5.89 52.91
N LEU A 656 -12.52 -5.01 52.72
CA LEU A 656 -11.17 -5.12 53.29
C LEU A 656 -10.89 -3.99 54.30
N PRO A 657 -10.27 -4.27 55.45
CA PRO A 657 -9.74 -3.26 56.36
C PRO A 657 -8.75 -2.32 55.66
N ALA A 658 -8.71 -1.05 56.04
CA ALA A 658 -7.88 -0.05 55.38
C ALA A 658 -6.38 -0.37 55.50
N GLU A 659 -5.96 -0.99 56.61
CA GLU A 659 -4.55 -1.35 56.86
C GLU A 659 -4.04 -2.47 55.94
N LEU A 660 -4.94 -3.17 55.24
CA LEU A 660 -4.62 -4.26 54.32
C LEU A 660 -4.75 -3.85 52.84
N ARG A 661 -5.08 -2.59 52.56
CA ARG A 661 -5.20 -2.04 51.19
C ARG A 661 -3.88 -1.46 50.68
N GLU A 662 -2.77 -2.08 51.06
CA GLU A 662 -1.44 -1.76 50.58
C GLU A 662 -0.74 -3.03 50.09
N PRO A 663 0.03 -2.95 48.99
CA PRO A 663 0.77 -4.09 48.48
C PRO A 663 1.65 -4.73 49.57
N GLY A 664 1.45 -6.03 49.78
CA GLY A 664 2.19 -6.84 50.75
C GLY A 664 1.88 -6.54 52.23
N ALA A 665 0.90 -5.70 52.55
CA ALA A 665 0.53 -5.43 53.95
C ALA A 665 -0.05 -6.67 54.66
N LEU A 666 -0.84 -7.48 53.95
CA LEU A 666 -1.35 -8.74 54.49
C LEU A 666 -0.22 -9.74 54.78
N GLU A 667 0.75 -9.87 53.87
CA GLU A 667 1.86 -10.80 54.01
C GLU A 667 2.78 -10.41 55.16
N ARG A 668 3.03 -9.10 55.35
CA ARG A 668 3.73 -8.57 56.53
C ARG A 668 2.96 -8.90 57.81
N ALA A 669 1.68 -8.57 57.87
CA ALA A 669 0.84 -8.82 59.06
C ALA A 669 0.72 -10.32 59.39
N LEU A 670 0.66 -11.18 58.37
CA LEU A 670 0.60 -12.63 58.55
C LEU A 670 1.93 -13.18 59.05
N THR A 671 3.05 -12.74 58.48
CA THR A 671 4.40 -13.15 58.90
C THR A 671 4.71 -12.72 60.32
N GLU A 672 4.35 -11.48 60.69
CA GLU A 672 4.48 -10.97 62.06
C GLU A 672 3.64 -11.79 63.06
N ALA A 673 2.38 -12.07 62.74
CA ALA A 673 1.51 -12.84 63.62
C ALA A 673 1.94 -14.32 63.74
N GLN A 674 2.40 -14.94 62.65
CA GLN A 674 2.90 -16.33 62.64
C GLN A 674 4.22 -16.46 63.42
N SER A 675 5.18 -15.58 63.18
CA SER A 675 6.47 -15.61 63.89
C SER A 675 6.31 -15.35 65.39
N ALA A 676 5.41 -14.45 65.78
CA ALA A 676 5.07 -14.22 67.19
C ALA A 676 4.41 -15.43 67.83
N LEU A 677 3.52 -16.13 67.13
CA LEU A 677 2.87 -17.34 67.62
C LEU A 677 3.86 -18.50 67.75
N GLU A 678 4.69 -18.75 66.73
CA GLU A 678 5.71 -19.79 66.74
C GLU A 678 6.73 -19.58 67.88
N ALA A 679 7.13 -18.35 68.15
CA ALA A 679 8.01 -18.02 69.28
C ALA A 679 7.36 -18.41 70.62
N LEU A 680 6.09 -18.05 70.84
CA LEU A 680 5.36 -18.39 72.07
C LEU A 680 5.10 -19.89 72.24
N GLU A 681 4.87 -20.61 71.15
CA GLU A 681 4.68 -22.07 71.18
C GLU A 681 5.99 -22.78 71.48
N LYS A 682 7.11 -22.29 70.93
CA LYS A 682 8.45 -22.79 71.24
C LYS A 682 8.84 -22.54 72.70
N GLU A 683 8.59 -21.34 73.22
CA GLU A 683 8.85 -21.00 74.63
C GLU A 683 8.05 -21.90 75.60
N LEU A 684 6.80 -22.22 75.26
CA LEU A 684 5.97 -23.15 76.03
C LEU A 684 6.50 -24.59 75.98
N GLU A 685 6.91 -25.06 74.81
CA GLU A 685 7.43 -26.43 74.64
C GLU A 685 8.78 -26.61 75.35
N GLU A 686 9.66 -25.61 75.29
CA GLU A 686 10.91 -25.59 76.07
C GLU A 686 10.64 -25.57 77.58
N ALA A 687 9.62 -24.84 78.04
CA ALA A 687 9.24 -24.81 79.45
C ALA A 687 8.63 -26.16 79.91
N ARG A 688 7.81 -26.81 79.07
CA ARG A 688 7.22 -28.14 79.35
C ARG A 688 8.27 -29.23 79.41
N THR A 689 9.14 -29.30 78.40
CA THR A 689 10.24 -30.27 78.35
C THR A 689 11.22 -30.06 79.51
N GLY A 690 11.52 -28.80 79.86
CA GLY A 690 12.32 -28.45 81.03
C GLY A 690 11.69 -28.88 82.36
N ALA A 691 10.38 -28.66 82.54
CA ALA A 691 9.64 -29.08 83.74
C ALA A 691 9.56 -30.61 83.86
N GLN A 692 9.32 -31.32 82.76
CA GLN A 692 9.31 -32.78 82.72
C GLN A 692 10.68 -33.36 83.08
N ALA A 693 11.76 -32.85 82.46
CA ALA A 693 13.12 -33.29 82.76
C ALA A 693 13.51 -33.03 84.24
N ALA A 694 13.12 -31.88 84.80
CA ALA A 694 13.38 -31.57 86.21
C ALA A 694 12.54 -32.43 87.17
N ALA A 695 11.31 -32.79 86.79
CA ALA A 695 10.48 -33.73 87.56
C ALA A 695 11.05 -35.16 87.55
N ASP A 696 11.55 -35.62 86.39
CA ASP A 696 12.18 -36.93 86.24
C ASP A 696 13.49 -37.02 87.05
N GLU A 697 14.33 -35.97 87.00
CA GLU A 697 15.57 -35.90 87.80
C GLU A 697 15.28 -35.82 89.30
N TRP A 698 14.23 -35.10 89.72
CA TRP A 698 13.80 -35.09 91.13
C TRP A 698 13.32 -36.46 91.61
N ALA A 699 12.55 -37.18 90.78
CA ALA A 699 12.10 -38.53 91.09
C ALA A 699 13.29 -39.51 91.20
N ALA A 700 14.24 -39.43 90.26
CA ALA A 700 15.47 -40.24 90.27
C ALA A 700 16.36 -39.93 91.48
N ALA A 701 16.52 -38.65 91.84
CA ALA A 701 17.28 -38.24 93.02
C ALA A 701 16.63 -38.72 94.33
N ARG A 702 15.29 -38.74 94.38
CA ARG A 702 14.54 -39.24 95.55
C ARG A 702 14.69 -40.76 95.71
N GLU A 703 14.66 -41.50 94.61
CA GLU A 703 14.89 -42.95 94.62
C GLU A 703 16.34 -43.29 94.99
N ALA A 704 17.31 -42.53 94.46
CA ALA A 704 18.72 -42.67 94.82
C ALA A 704 18.98 -42.40 96.31
N LEU A 705 18.27 -41.44 96.91
CA LEU A 705 18.35 -41.18 98.35
C LEU A 705 17.83 -42.36 99.17
N ALA A 706 16.66 -42.91 98.81
CA ALA A 706 16.09 -44.08 99.49
C ALA A 706 17.02 -45.31 99.39
N GLY A 707 17.65 -45.52 98.24
CA GLY A 707 18.66 -46.56 98.05
C GLY A 707 19.91 -46.36 98.90
N ALA A 708 20.39 -45.12 99.01
CA ALA A 708 21.56 -44.78 99.82
C ALA A 708 21.30 -44.91 101.34
N GLU A 709 20.11 -44.56 101.82
CA GLU A 709 19.71 -44.75 103.23
C GLU A 709 19.71 -46.24 103.62
N GLU A 710 19.19 -47.10 102.75
CA GLU A 710 19.14 -48.54 103.00
C GLU A 710 20.53 -49.20 102.91
N ALA A 711 21.39 -48.72 102.00
CA ALA A 711 22.79 -49.13 101.91
C ALA A 711 23.58 -48.79 103.19
N VAL A 712 23.37 -47.60 103.77
CA VAL A 712 23.98 -47.19 105.04
C VAL A 712 23.52 -48.09 106.20
N LYS A 713 22.21 -48.40 106.30
CA LYS A 713 21.70 -49.34 107.33
C LYS A 713 22.33 -50.73 107.19
N ALA A 714 22.41 -51.25 105.96
CA ALA A 714 23.01 -52.56 105.69
C ALA A 714 24.52 -52.61 105.95
N ALA A 715 25.25 -51.51 105.72
CA ALA A 715 26.67 -51.39 106.00
C ALA A 715 26.95 -51.26 107.51
N LEU A 716 26.13 -50.50 108.25
CA LEU A 716 26.20 -50.37 109.72
C LEU A 716 26.07 -51.74 110.41
N ALA A 717 25.04 -52.52 110.03
CA ALA A 717 24.80 -53.84 110.61
C ALA A 717 25.91 -54.87 110.28
N ARG A 718 26.68 -54.66 109.20
CA ARG A 718 27.86 -55.48 108.88
C ARG A 718 29.08 -55.03 109.67
N HIS A 719 29.27 -53.72 109.85
CA HIS A 719 30.41 -53.17 110.58
C HIS A 719 30.41 -53.62 112.05
N GLU A 720 29.26 -53.60 112.72
CA GLU A 720 29.16 -54.03 114.12
C GLU A 720 29.55 -55.51 114.30
N ARG A 721 29.20 -56.37 113.33
CA ARG A 721 29.57 -57.79 113.33
C ARG A 721 31.06 -58.01 113.05
N ALA A 722 31.64 -57.28 112.10
CA ALA A 722 33.06 -57.40 111.76
C ALA A 722 33.99 -56.84 112.87
N ALA A 723 33.56 -55.78 113.55
CA ALA A 723 34.28 -55.20 114.70
C ALA A 723 34.35 -56.17 115.89
N GLY A 724 33.26 -56.90 116.18
CA GLY A 724 33.26 -57.95 117.21
C GLY A 724 34.20 -59.11 116.90
N ALA A 725 34.24 -59.57 115.65
CA ALA A 725 35.12 -60.67 115.22
C ALA A 725 36.61 -60.28 115.17
N LEU A 726 36.93 -59.01 114.89
CA LEU A 726 38.30 -58.49 114.94
C LEU A 726 38.84 -58.40 116.38
N ALA A 727 38.01 -57.96 117.33
CA ALA A 727 38.40 -57.87 118.75
C ALA A 727 38.76 -59.25 119.35
N GLU A 728 38.03 -60.30 119.00
CA GLU A 728 38.37 -61.69 119.40
C GLU A 728 39.67 -62.19 118.77
N ALA A 729 39.93 -61.87 117.50
CA ALA A 729 41.12 -62.32 116.77
C ALA A 729 42.41 -61.60 117.21
N LEU A 730 42.34 -60.32 117.57
CA LEU A 730 43.48 -59.54 118.11
C LEU A 730 43.90 -60.04 119.49
N SER A 731 42.94 -60.48 120.33
CA SER A 731 43.21 -61.08 121.64
C SER A 731 43.91 -62.44 121.55
N ARG A 732 43.56 -63.26 120.55
CA ARG A 732 44.01 -64.66 120.43
C ARG A 732 45.45 -64.83 119.93
N GLU A 733 45.97 -63.89 119.14
CA GLU A 733 47.31 -63.97 118.54
C GLU A 733 48.31 -62.97 119.19
N GLY A 734 48.00 -62.46 120.38
CA GLY A 734 48.95 -61.71 121.22
C GLY A 734 49.11 -60.22 120.89
N PHE A 735 48.09 -59.59 120.27
CA PHE A 735 48.03 -58.15 120.02
C PHE A 735 47.03 -57.43 120.95
N ALA A 736 46.86 -57.92 122.17
CA ALA A 736 45.84 -57.43 123.11
C ALA A 736 46.01 -55.94 123.52
N ASP A 737 47.20 -55.36 123.33
CA ASP A 737 47.50 -53.96 123.64
C ASP A 737 47.21 -53.00 122.45
N TRP A 738 46.63 -53.49 121.35
CA TRP A 738 46.30 -52.75 120.12
C TRP A 738 44.79 -52.46 119.94
N ASN A 739 44.02 -52.54 121.04
CA ASN A 739 42.58 -52.22 121.04
C ASN A 739 42.30 -50.73 120.80
#